data_AF-A0A1B4XG09-F1
#
_entry.id   AF-A0A1B4XG09-F1
#
_cell.length_a   1.000
_cell.length_b   1.000
_cell.length_c   1.000
_cell.angle_alpha   90.00
_cell.angle_beta   90.00
_cell.angle_gamma   90.00
#
_symmetry.space_group_name_H-M   'P 1'
#
loop_
_entity.id
_entity.type
_entity.pdbx_description
1 polymer ?
#
loop_
_entity_poly.entity_id
_entity_poly.type
_entity_poly.pdbx_seq_one_letter_code
_entity_poly.pdbx_strand_id
1 'polypeptide(L)'
;MRAIIACLRRALLLLPVFVLVACSGGGGGGGGGQDNTHSFSVSPNSLGFAAVENGAAPAPQTVQVTVNAGTLYFEVTGSGATGALTETYSGNTLTIQVQPAAPNLLGVGVHTGTITITGYEDALGNIPVPGGPQTVSVAYTVTSGLTTSVDSFNWTYISGYPVPPDTPFGISDTQNQSYAWNAAVIYQSGTDWVRLNGAQQVSGQTLPEAVGVSYSPPAGLGTYNAIIRVTGNGKTRDVPVTLTHRLPQISVTPSYLTFESTAGAPSAPPVQQIQVTGESLAWNVSASEPWVTLTVAGGHTPGPIGVGVNASGLAAGIHTATVTVTDTVGNVNHDVGVTLYLEPHRLQVSDNGVALAGTATLSRLSHTVTVSENAGTATAWSAASDQAWLSVTPGGTTDGDLVLTANPAGLAPEQIHYATVTVNSNDPTISNTETVRVGLYVSAASPANSLSVNTTGFNVVADPVRPYVYVTGGSACSGSPGVSSNLEVYNIYTGALVTTIAGPADSYLSEMTVSSDGQTLYVLDSSDGNIIPLDLTTWQFGSKWYLLNTMRGCAHLAYARPNGRGVIVGGNRRIYSETGQQLAGFTDDGVPNRFSELMLVAASQDGKNLFGISTSWNGLVRYALRYPFLQPLSAVQTHSFSLGSSYIGLDMAVNATGSRVFVSANLNSGIYHFDGNMLFLALSPAGFSTNAEVGPTGKLYVGGGSFSPSTVYTYNDSGTGLGSFNVPYQTSSRQLAVSGDGLRVVTRSIGKISFTTVTP
;
A
#
# COMPACT_ATOMS: atom_id res chain seq x y z
N MET A 1 26.97 28.67 -31.89
CA MET A 1 27.09 28.99 -30.45
C MET A 1 27.98 27.92 -29.83
N ARG A 2 29.15 28.13 -29.22
CA ARG A 2 30.07 29.23 -28.89
C ARG A 2 31.43 28.49 -28.71
N ALA A 3 32.49 28.70 -29.50
CA ALA A 3 33.60 29.65 -29.29
C ALA A 3 33.98 29.83 -27.80
N ILE A 4 35.06 29.22 -27.28
CA ILE A 4 36.50 29.63 -27.29
C ILE A 4 36.74 31.08 -26.84
N ILE A 5 37.44 31.27 -25.71
CA ILE A 5 38.44 32.31 -25.32
C ILE A 5 39.30 31.62 -24.22
N ALA A 6 40.55 31.19 -24.50
CA ALA A 6 41.85 31.88 -24.37
C ALA A 6 42.35 32.12 -22.92
N CYS A 7 43.53 31.56 -22.55
CA CYS A 7 44.77 32.33 -22.25
C CYS A 7 45.88 31.51 -21.56
N LEU A 8 47.09 31.67 -22.13
CA LEU A 8 48.44 31.71 -21.55
C LEU A 8 48.90 30.63 -20.55
N ARG A 9 49.99 29.93 -20.90
CA ARG A 9 51.18 29.86 -20.04
C ARG A 9 52.47 29.48 -20.79
N ARG A 10 53.32 30.51 -20.90
CA ARG A 10 54.79 30.57 -20.78
C ARG A 10 55.62 29.50 -21.50
N ALA A 11 56.28 29.98 -22.56
CA ALA A 11 57.56 29.50 -23.03
C ALA A 11 58.60 29.45 -21.88
N LEU A 12 59.29 28.32 -21.76
CA LEU A 12 60.57 28.25 -21.09
C LEU A 12 61.55 27.60 -22.09
N LEU A 13 62.50 28.41 -22.57
CA LEU A 13 63.64 27.92 -23.35
C LEU A 13 64.39 26.88 -22.51
N LEU A 14 64.54 25.67 -23.05
CA LEU A 14 65.56 24.72 -22.63
C LEU A 14 66.43 24.45 -23.85
N LEU A 15 67.67 24.94 -23.81
CA LEU A 15 68.72 24.61 -24.76
C LEU A 15 68.89 23.08 -24.81
N PRO A 16 68.82 22.43 -25.98
CA PRO A 16 69.31 21.07 -26.10
C PRO A 16 70.84 21.10 -26.19
N VAL A 17 71.49 20.47 -25.22
CA VAL A 17 72.90 20.06 -25.35
C VAL A 17 72.93 18.97 -26.42
N PHE A 18 73.51 19.28 -27.58
CA PHE A 18 73.79 18.31 -28.62
C PHE A 18 74.81 17.29 -28.10
N VAL A 19 74.37 16.06 -27.85
CA VAL A 19 75.28 14.91 -27.81
C VAL A 19 75.48 14.47 -29.26
N LEU A 20 76.70 14.66 -29.77
CA LEU A 20 77.11 14.08 -31.04
C LEU A 20 76.95 12.55 -30.98
N VAL A 21 75.98 12.00 -31.70
CA VAL A 21 76.04 10.61 -32.13
C VAL A 21 76.82 10.61 -33.43
N ALA A 22 78.01 10.01 -33.37
CA ALA A 22 78.92 9.87 -34.48
C ALA A 22 78.24 9.15 -35.65
N CYS A 23 78.38 9.74 -36.85
CA CYS A 23 78.26 9.02 -38.11
C CYS A 23 79.24 7.84 -38.14
N SER A 24 78.71 6.66 -38.44
CA SER A 24 79.39 5.60 -39.18
C SER A 24 78.34 4.98 -40.12
N GLY A 25 78.51 4.86 -41.42
CA GLY A 25 79.61 5.17 -42.29
C GLY A 25 79.50 4.22 -43.50
N GLY A 26 79.57 4.77 -44.73
CA GLY A 26 79.75 4.06 -46.01
C GLY A 26 78.65 3.08 -46.45
N GLY A 27 78.30 2.93 -47.71
CA GLY A 27 78.92 3.41 -48.94
C GLY A 27 78.75 2.31 -50.00
N GLY A 28 78.36 2.68 -51.22
CA GLY A 28 78.29 1.74 -52.34
C GLY A 28 77.47 2.24 -53.52
N GLY A 29 77.90 3.34 -54.13
CA GLY A 29 77.41 3.75 -55.45
C GLY A 29 77.98 2.83 -56.53
N GLY A 30 77.14 1.96 -57.09
CA GLY A 30 77.38 1.27 -58.35
C GLY A 30 76.48 1.86 -59.42
N GLY A 31 77.08 2.56 -60.39
CA GLY A 31 76.36 3.18 -61.50
C GLY A 31 75.84 2.14 -62.49
N GLY A 32 74.51 2.06 -62.60
CA GLY A 32 73.75 1.46 -63.70
C GLY A 32 72.41 2.19 -63.76
N GLY A 33 72.05 2.75 -64.92
CA GLY A 33 70.94 3.71 -65.06
C GLY A 33 69.63 3.23 -64.47
N GLN A 34 69.08 3.99 -63.50
CA GLN A 34 67.77 3.76 -62.93
C GLN A 34 66.70 4.46 -63.78
N ASP A 35 65.69 3.70 -64.17
CA ASP A 35 64.46 4.21 -64.78
C ASP A 35 63.63 4.89 -63.68
N ASN A 36 63.43 6.21 -63.75
CA ASN A 36 62.75 7.02 -62.71
C ASN A 36 61.20 6.93 -62.77
N THR A 37 60.65 5.79 -63.19
CA THR A 37 59.20 5.63 -63.43
C THR A 37 58.39 5.41 -62.14
N HIS A 38 59.02 4.92 -61.07
CA HIS A 38 58.40 4.67 -59.77
C HIS A 38 59.32 5.16 -58.63
N SER A 39 58.88 6.07 -57.77
CA SER A 39 59.68 6.57 -56.65
C SER A 39 58.83 7.18 -55.53
N PHE A 40 59.35 7.14 -54.30
CA PHE A 40 58.73 7.77 -53.12
C PHE A 40 59.76 8.41 -52.18
N SER A 41 59.29 9.35 -51.36
CA SER A 41 60.09 10.02 -50.33
C SER A 41 59.40 9.96 -48.98
N VAL A 42 60.17 9.74 -47.92
CA VAL A 42 59.71 9.70 -46.54
C VAL A 42 60.22 10.91 -45.76
N SER A 43 59.32 11.59 -45.05
CA SER A 43 59.66 12.71 -44.16
C SER A 43 58.75 12.77 -42.93
N PRO A 44 59.28 13.00 -41.71
CA PRO A 44 60.71 13.04 -41.39
C PRO A 44 61.37 11.65 -41.44
N ASN A 45 62.70 11.61 -41.55
CA ASN A 45 63.48 10.37 -41.49
C ASN A 45 63.90 9.96 -40.06
N SER A 46 63.48 10.73 -39.05
CA SER A 46 63.62 10.37 -37.64
C SER A 46 62.47 10.89 -36.79
N LEU A 47 62.05 10.12 -35.77
CA LEU A 47 61.11 10.52 -34.73
C LEU A 47 61.76 10.47 -33.34
N GLY A 48 61.38 11.41 -32.48
CA GLY A 48 61.89 11.52 -31.11
C GLY A 48 60.77 11.50 -30.08
N PHE A 49 60.81 10.56 -29.15
CA PHE A 49 59.88 10.46 -28.03
C PHE A 49 60.63 10.58 -26.70
N ALA A 50 59.96 11.15 -25.69
CA ALA A 50 60.50 11.23 -24.33
C ALA A 50 59.38 10.98 -23.31
N ALA A 51 59.65 10.15 -22.31
CA ALA A 51 58.72 9.86 -21.22
C ALA A 51 59.46 9.58 -19.92
N VAL A 52 58.72 9.63 -18.83
CA VAL A 52 59.18 9.13 -17.53
C VAL A 52 58.66 7.70 -17.37
N GLU A 53 59.48 6.81 -16.82
CA GLU A 53 59.10 5.44 -16.49
C GLU A 53 57.84 5.42 -15.61
N ASN A 54 56.87 4.56 -15.96
CA ASN A 54 55.52 4.49 -15.37
C ASN A 54 54.64 5.75 -15.55
N GLY A 55 55.07 6.72 -16.36
CA GLY A 55 54.26 7.85 -16.81
C GLY A 55 53.33 7.50 -17.98
N ALA A 56 52.54 8.47 -18.43
CA ALA A 56 51.73 8.32 -19.63
C ALA A 56 52.61 8.16 -20.88
N ALA A 57 52.17 7.34 -21.84
CA ALA A 57 52.82 7.23 -23.14
C ALA A 57 52.77 8.60 -23.86
N PRO A 58 53.84 9.01 -24.55
CA PRO A 58 53.85 10.24 -25.34
C PRO A 58 52.78 10.22 -26.43
N ALA A 59 52.36 11.42 -26.84
CA ALA A 59 51.44 11.57 -27.96
C ALA A 59 52.04 11.00 -29.26
N PRO A 60 51.23 10.38 -30.13
CA PRO A 60 51.72 9.82 -31.38
C PRO A 60 52.25 10.90 -32.34
N GLN A 61 53.24 10.54 -33.16
CA GLN A 61 53.84 11.41 -34.18
C GLN A 61 53.64 10.83 -35.58
N THR A 62 53.68 11.67 -36.61
CA THR A 62 53.41 11.25 -37.99
C THR A 62 54.67 11.18 -38.84
N VAL A 63 54.74 10.15 -39.67
CA VAL A 63 55.61 10.07 -40.85
C VAL A 63 54.75 10.22 -42.10
N GLN A 64 55.19 11.04 -43.05
CA GLN A 64 54.56 11.18 -44.36
C GLN A 64 55.41 10.49 -45.43
N VAL A 65 54.75 9.63 -46.21
CA VAL A 65 55.31 8.98 -47.39
C VAL A 65 54.63 9.60 -48.60
N THR A 66 55.40 10.24 -49.47
CA THR A 66 54.87 10.86 -50.70
C THR A 66 55.34 10.08 -51.92
N VAL A 67 54.39 9.64 -52.75
CA VAL A 67 54.66 9.00 -54.03
C VAL A 67 55.01 10.08 -55.05
N ASN A 68 56.26 10.10 -55.49
CA ASN A 68 56.80 11.11 -56.39
C ASN A 68 56.60 10.73 -57.87
N ALA A 69 56.54 9.42 -58.17
CA ALA A 69 56.25 8.90 -59.50
C ALA A 69 55.62 7.50 -59.40
N GLY A 70 54.71 7.19 -60.33
CA GLY A 70 54.04 5.90 -60.43
C GLY A 70 52.91 5.64 -59.43
N THR A 71 52.36 4.42 -59.44
CA THR A 71 51.39 3.94 -58.44
C THR A 71 52.09 2.92 -57.56
N LEU A 72 52.12 3.14 -56.24
CA LEU A 72 52.87 2.31 -55.29
C LEU A 72 52.00 1.73 -54.20
N TYR A 73 52.36 0.55 -53.74
CA TYR A 73 51.76 -0.13 -52.59
C TYR A 73 52.82 -0.25 -51.49
N PHE A 74 52.46 0.03 -50.24
CA PHE A 74 53.43 0.06 -49.15
C PHE A 74 53.19 -1.07 -48.15
N GLU A 75 54.28 -1.67 -47.71
CA GLU A 75 54.35 -2.45 -46.48
C GLU A 75 55.09 -1.62 -45.43
N VAL A 76 54.44 -1.37 -44.29
CA VAL A 76 55.04 -0.65 -43.17
C VAL A 76 55.18 -1.60 -41.98
N THR A 77 56.42 -1.76 -41.50
CA THR A 77 56.70 -2.54 -40.30
C THR A 77 57.44 -1.70 -39.27
N GLY A 78 57.09 -1.89 -38.00
CA GLY A 78 57.75 -1.26 -36.86
C GLY A 78 58.53 -2.31 -36.06
N SER A 79 59.70 -1.92 -35.56
CA SER A 79 60.52 -2.74 -34.66
C SER A 79 61.10 -1.90 -33.51
N GLY A 80 61.39 -2.55 -32.38
CA GLY A 80 61.97 -1.91 -31.20
C GLY A 80 60.97 -1.02 -30.46
N ALA A 81 61.32 0.24 -30.22
CA ALA A 81 60.53 1.20 -29.43
C ALA A 81 59.20 1.67 -30.08
N THR A 82 58.86 1.16 -31.26
CA THR A 82 57.60 1.45 -31.96
C THR A 82 56.45 0.65 -31.34
N GLY A 83 55.41 1.33 -30.88
CA GLY A 83 54.16 0.70 -30.46
C GLY A 83 53.24 0.47 -31.67
N ALA A 84 52.00 0.96 -31.60
CA ALA A 84 51.05 0.82 -32.69
C ALA A 84 51.38 1.74 -33.88
N LEU A 85 51.22 1.21 -35.10
CA LEU A 85 51.29 1.96 -36.36
C LEU A 85 49.89 2.03 -36.98
N THR A 86 49.51 3.20 -37.48
CA THR A 86 48.23 3.38 -38.19
C THR A 86 48.48 4.11 -39.50
N GLU A 87 48.10 3.46 -40.60
CA GLU A 87 48.29 3.95 -41.95
C GLU A 87 47.02 4.62 -42.49
N THR A 88 47.17 5.75 -43.18
CA THR A 88 46.05 6.43 -43.86
C THR A 88 46.50 6.95 -45.20
N TYR A 89 45.80 6.53 -46.26
CA TYR A 89 46.10 6.90 -47.64
C TYR A 89 45.22 8.07 -48.08
N SER A 90 45.82 9.09 -48.70
CA SER A 90 45.11 10.23 -49.28
C SER A 90 45.83 10.71 -50.54
N GLY A 91 45.24 10.45 -51.70
CA GLY A 91 45.86 10.78 -52.99
C GLY A 91 47.23 10.11 -53.14
N ASN A 92 48.27 10.93 -53.37
CA ASN A 92 49.64 10.48 -53.56
C ASN A 92 50.44 10.37 -52.24
N THR A 93 49.77 10.38 -51.09
CA THR A 93 50.43 10.40 -49.78
C THR A 93 49.89 9.32 -48.86
N LEU A 94 50.80 8.61 -48.18
CA LEU A 94 50.52 7.73 -47.06
C LEU A 94 51.00 8.42 -45.78
N THR A 95 50.10 8.64 -44.83
CA THR A 95 50.43 9.08 -43.47
C THR A 95 50.51 7.87 -42.54
N ILE A 96 51.63 7.74 -41.83
CA ILE A 96 51.83 6.72 -40.80
C ILE A 96 51.83 7.44 -39.45
N GLN A 97 50.81 7.22 -38.62
CA GLN A 97 50.78 7.63 -37.22
C GLN A 97 51.51 6.58 -36.38
N VAL A 98 52.48 7.04 -35.59
CA VAL A 98 53.37 6.21 -34.79
C VAL A 98 53.10 6.48 -33.33
N GLN A 99 52.43 5.54 -32.67
CA GLN A 99 52.28 5.54 -31.21
C GLN A 99 53.50 4.85 -30.59
N PRO A 100 54.30 5.52 -29.75
CA PRO A 100 55.39 4.86 -29.05
C PRO A 100 54.87 3.81 -28.05
N ALA A 101 55.68 2.79 -27.77
CA ALA A 101 55.35 1.78 -26.75
C ALA A 101 55.14 2.43 -25.36
N ALA A 102 54.41 1.76 -24.47
CA ALA A 102 54.20 2.27 -23.13
C ALA A 102 55.54 2.33 -22.35
N PRO A 103 55.87 3.45 -21.67
CA PRO A 103 57.18 3.63 -21.03
C PRO A 103 57.53 2.56 -19.99
N ASN A 104 56.53 2.00 -19.31
CA ASN A 104 56.68 0.94 -18.32
C ASN A 104 57.13 -0.41 -18.93
N LEU A 105 56.92 -0.63 -20.23
CA LEU A 105 57.36 -1.85 -20.93
C LEU A 105 58.81 -1.75 -21.44
N LEU A 106 59.32 -0.54 -21.58
CA LEU A 106 60.67 -0.29 -22.10
C LEU A 106 61.71 -0.18 -20.97
N GLY A 107 61.30 0.34 -19.80
CA GLY A 107 62.22 0.65 -18.69
C GLY A 107 63.10 1.88 -18.98
N VAL A 108 63.85 2.36 -17.98
CA VAL A 108 64.73 3.53 -18.16
C VAL A 108 65.85 3.27 -19.18
N GLY A 109 66.02 4.19 -20.13
CA GLY A 109 67.10 4.13 -21.11
C GLY A 109 66.75 4.86 -22.41
N VAL A 110 67.72 4.90 -23.31
CA VAL A 110 67.49 5.30 -24.70
C VAL A 110 67.17 4.03 -25.48
N HIS A 111 65.94 3.95 -25.96
CA HIS A 111 65.44 2.85 -26.77
C HIS A 111 65.40 3.29 -28.22
N THR A 112 65.88 2.43 -29.10
CA THR A 112 65.82 2.67 -30.54
C THR A 112 64.75 1.79 -31.16
N GLY A 113 64.16 2.29 -32.24
CA GLY A 113 63.26 1.54 -33.09
C GLY A 113 63.47 1.96 -34.54
N THR A 114 62.96 1.14 -35.44
CA THR A 114 63.01 1.42 -36.88
C THR A 114 61.65 1.15 -37.46
N ILE A 115 61.12 2.13 -38.19
CA ILE A 115 59.99 1.95 -39.08
C ILE A 115 60.56 1.71 -40.47
N THR A 116 60.26 0.56 -41.05
CA THR A 116 60.71 0.17 -42.39
C THR A 116 59.53 0.30 -43.33
N ILE A 117 59.71 1.11 -44.38
CA ILE A 117 58.71 1.40 -45.40
C ILE A 117 59.23 0.83 -46.71
N THR A 118 58.61 -0.26 -47.16
CA THR A 118 58.93 -0.88 -48.45
C THR A 118 57.82 -0.53 -49.43
N GLY A 119 58.17 0.19 -50.50
CA GLY A 119 57.26 0.45 -51.61
C GLY A 119 57.40 -0.63 -52.68
N TYR A 120 56.27 -1.04 -53.25
CA TYR A 120 56.18 -2.04 -54.33
C TYR A 120 55.44 -1.47 -55.53
N GLU A 121 55.88 -1.85 -56.72
CA GLU A 121 55.23 -1.47 -57.99
C GLU A 121 53.93 -2.28 -58.23
N ASP A 122 53.78 -3.42 -57.55
CA ASP A 122 52.59 -4.27 -57.62
C ASP A 122 51.91 -4.43 -56.24
N ALA A 123 50.60 -4.70 -56.26
CA ALA A 123 49.78 -4.83 -55.06
C ALA A 123 50.04 -6.13 -54.26
N LEU A 124 50.78 -7.08 -54.83
CA LEU A 124 51.10 -8.37 -54.20
C LEU A 124 52.44 -8.33 -53.45
N GLY A 125 53.20 -7.23 -53.54
CA GLY A 125 54.46 -7.04 -52.82
C GLY A 125 55.65 -7.78 -53.43
N ASN A 126 55.63 -8.12 -54.72
CA ASN A 126 56.69 -8.94 -55.33
C ASN A 126 57.82 -8.12 -55.95
N ILE A 127 57.51 -6.93 -56.48
CA ILE A 127 58.46 -6.06 -57.19
C ILE A 127 58.76 -4.82 -56.34
N PRO A 128 59.84 -4.80 -55.54
CA PRO A 128 60.19 -3.65 -54.72
C PRO A 128 60.71 -2.49 -55.57
N VAL A 129 60.31 -1.27 -55.23
CA VAL A 129 60.76 -0.05 -55.90
C VAL A 129 62.27 0.14 -55.66
N PRO A 130 63.08 0.39 -56.72
CA PRO A 130 64.51 0.65 -56.57
C PRO A 130 64.79 1.83 -55.63
N GLY A 131 65.68 1.63 -54.64
CA GLY A 131 65.97 2.64 -53.62
C GLY A 131 65.17 2.51 -52.31
N GLY A 132 64.34 1.46 -52.17
CA GLY A 132 63.77 0.99 -50.91
C GLY A 132 64.48 -0.25 -50.34
N PRO A 133 64.18 -0.66 -49.08
CA PRO A 133 63.27 -0.01 -48.15
C PRO A 133 63.83 1.30 -47.58
N GLN A 134 62.96 2.30 -47.38
CA GLN A 134 63.32 3.52 -46.65
C GLN A 134 63.02 3.33 -45.16
N THR A 135 63.92 3.80 -44.31
CA THR A 135 63.79 3.64 -42.86
C THR A 135 63.62 4.98 -42.17
N VAL A 136 62.75 5.00 -41.16
CA VAL A 136 62.63 6.11 -40.20
C VAL A 136 63.16 5.61 -38.86
N SER A 137 64.19 6.30 -38.37
CA SER A 137 64.75 6.00 -37.06
C SER A 137 63.85 6.55 -35.95
N VAL A 138 63.58 5.75 -34.92
CA VAL A 138 62.81 6.17 -33.75
C VAL A 138 63.76 6.16 -32.56
N ALA A 139 63.93 7.30 -31.91
CA ALA A 139 64.64 7.43 -30.66
C ALA A 139 63.63 7.72 -29.54
N TYR A 140 63.60 6.88 -28.52
CA TYR A 140 62.71 7.04 -27.38
C TYR A 140 63.51 7.03 -26.09
N THR A 141 63.63 8.20 -25.46
CA THR A 141 64.28 8.33 -24.15
C THR A 141 63.26 8.16 -23.03
N VAL A 142 63.39 7.09 -22.26
CA VAL A 142 62.63 6.90 -21.02
C VAL A 142 63.55 7.24 -19.85
N THR A 143 63.20 8.24 -19.04
CA THR A 143 63.97 8.65 -17.86
C THR A 143 63.36 8.07 -16.58
N SER A 144 64.15 7.88 -15.52
CA SER A 144 63.59 7.49 -14.21
C SER A 144 62.68 8.57 -13.64
N GLY A 145 61.69 8.13 -12.86
CA GLY A 145 60.67 8.98 -12.26
C GLY A 145 60.63 8.90 -10.75
N LEU A 146 59.88 9.84 -10.16
CA LEU A 146 59.39 9.70 -8.80
C LEU A 146 58.13 8.84 -8.81
N THR A 147 58.08 7.87 -7.89
CA THR A 147 56.91 7.07 -7.58
C THR A 147 56.46 7.33 -6.16
N THR A 148 55.17 7.11 -5.92
CA THR A 148 54.54 7.30 -4.62
C THR A 148 53.80 6.04 -4.23
N SER A 149 53.66 5.79 -2.93
CA SER A 149 52.94 4.60 -2.44
C SER A 149 51.44 4.62 -2.74
N VAL A 150 50.88 5.80 -3.06
CA VAL A 150 49.50 6.00 -3.48
C VAL A 150 49.44 6.97 -4.66
N ASP A 151 48.45 6.81 -5.53
CA ASP A 151 48.21 7.69 -6.68
C ASP A 151 47.26 8.86 -6.38
N SER A 152 46.42 8.74 -5.35
CA SER A 152 45.57 9.83 -4.86
C SER A 152 45.08 9.59 -3.44
N PHE A 153 44.63 10.66 -2.79
CA PHE A 153 43.90 10.61 -1.52
C PHE A 153 42.44 11.02 -1.74
N ASN A 154 41.49 10.21 -1.26
CA ASN A 154 40.06 10.49 -1.35
C ASN A 154 39.41 10.32 0.02
N TRP A 155 39.14 11.43 0.69
CA TRP A 155 38.61 11.44 2.04
C TRP A 155 37.19 11.98 2.08
N THR A 156 36.45 11.51 3.09
CA THR A 156 35.20 12.08 3.52
C THR A 156 35.34 12.48 4.97
N TYR A 157 35.00 13.72 5.29
CA TYR A 157 34.84 14.20 6.64
C TYR A 157 33.36 14.48 6.91
N ILE A 158 32.86 13.91 8.00
CA ILE A 158 31.51 14.15 8.49
C ILE A 158 31.64 15.04 9.73
N SER A 159 30.93 16.17 9.76
CA SER A 159 30.97 17.08 10.90
C SER A 159 30.67 16.34 12.21
N GLY A 160 31.42 16.64 13.28
CA GLY A 160 31.25 16.01 14.59
C GLY A 160 31.97 14.66 14.77
N TYR A 161 32.52 14.06 13.72
CA TYR A 161 33.32 12.83 13.81
C TYR A 161 34.81 13.12 13.99
N PRO A 162 35.57 12.21 14.63
CA PRO A 162 37.02 12.36 14.73
C PRO A 162 37.69 12.25 13.36
N VAL A 163 38.71 13.07 13.13
CA VAL A 163 39.58 12.96 11.96
C VAL A 163 40.49 11.73 12.13
N PRO A 164 40.63 10.86 11.11
CA PRO A 164 41.54 9.72 11.16
C PRO A 164 43.01 10.14 11.37
N PRO A 165 43.86 9.26 11.94
CA PRO A 165 45.29 9.51 12.04
C PRO A 165 45.98 9.63 10.66
N ASP A 166 47.18 10.21 10.65
CA ASP A 166 48.01 10.42 9.45
C ASP A 166 48.15 9.14 8.62
N THR A 167 47.91 9.25 7.31
CA THR A 167 48.12 8.15 6.36
C THR A 167 49.56 8.17 5.85
N PRO A 168 50.31 7.05 5.88
CA PRO A 168 51.68 7.01 5.39
C PRO A 168 51.74 7.15 3.85
N PHE A 169 52.59 8.05 3.41
CA PHE A 169 52.87 8.38 2.01
C PHE A 169 54.35 8.16 1.72
N GLY A 170 54.68 7.04 1.11
CA GLY A 170 56.03 6.71 0.69
C GLY A 170 56.39 7.39 -0.62
N ILE A 171 57.63 7.87 -0.72
CA ILE A 171 58.18 8.47 -1.95
C ILE A 171 59.42 7.67 -2.32
N SER A 172 59.45 7.16 -3.54
CA SER A 172 60.57 6.40 -4.07
C SER A 172 60.95 6.88 -5.47
N ASP A 173 62.10 6.44 -5.94
CA ASP A 173 62.53 6.61 -7.32
C ASP A 173 62.40 5.27 -8.03
N THR A 174 62.03 5.28 -9.30
CA THR A 174 61.84 4.03 -10.06
C THR A 174 63.13 3.19 -10.19
N GLN A 175 64.29 3.80 -9.98
CA GLN A 175 65.59 3.11 -9.92
C GLN A 175 66.15 2.97 -8.49
N ASN A 176 65.32 3.10 -7.45
CA ASN A 176 65.72 3.04 -6.04
C ASN A 176 66.85 4.01 -5.66
N GLN A 177 66.98 5.12 -6.39
CA GLN A 177 67.90 6.20 -6.08
C GLN A 177 67.33 7.07 -4.95
N SER A 178 68.19 7.67 -4.13
CA SER A 178 67.79 8.55 -3.03
C SER A 178 68.57 9.86 -3.06
N TYR A 179 67.88 10.98 -2.84
CA TYR A 179 68.41 12.33 -3.00
C TYR A 179 67.56 13.35 -2.24
N ALA A 180 68.03 14.60 -2.20
CA ALA A 180 67.30 15.70 -1.60
C ALA A 180 65.98 15.96 -2.33
N TRP A 181 64.92 16.14 -1.56
CA TRP A 181 63.55 16.24 -2.07
C TRP A 181 62.73 17.28 -1.30
N ASN A 182 61.64 17.71 -1.92
CA ASN A 182 60.64 18.60 -1.36
C ASN A 182 59.24 18.13 -1.78
N ALA A 183 58.30 18.07 -0.84
CA ALA A 183 56.89 17.95 -1.13
C ALA A 183 56.15 19.18 -0.63
N ALA A 184 55.26 19.71 -1.46
CA ALA A 184 54.44 20.88 -1.16
C ALA A 184 52.99 20.66 -1.56
N VAL A 185 52.07 21.15 -0.73
CA VAL A 185 50.64 21.16 -1.07
C VAL A 185 50.32 22.36 -1.98
N ILE A 186 49.60 22.10 -3.06
CA ILE A 186 49.07 23.08 -4.00
C ILE A 186 47.54 23.00 -3.94
N TYR A 187 46.91 24.00 -3.34
CA TYR A 187 45.46 24.05 -3.22
C TYR A 187 44.79 24.45 -4.54
N GLN A 188 43.76 23.70 -4.94
CA GLN A 188 42.86 24.04 -6.04
C GLN A 188 41.56 24.64 -5.51
N SER A 189 41.14 24.24 -4.31
CA SER A 189 40.07 24.88 -3.54
C SER A 189 40.33 24.81 -2.02
N GLY A 190 39.90 25.84 -1.30
CA GLY A 190 40.24 26.04 0.12
C GLY A 190 41.73 26.32 0.35
N THR A 191 42.13 26.37 1.61
CA THR A 191 43.53 26.52 2.04
C THR A 191 43.75 25.82 3.37
N ASP A 192 45.00 25.44 3.67
CA ASP A 192 45.45 24.90 4.96
C ASP A 192 44.74 23.63 5.47
N TRP A 193 44.11 22.87 4.56
CA TRP A 193 43.37 21.66 4.94
C TRP A 193 44.12 20.35 4.68
N VAL A 194 45.29 20.37 4.04
CA VAL A 194 46.19 19.19 3.90
C VAL A 194 47.50 19.47 4.61
N ARG A 195 47.99 18.48 5.37
CA ARG A 195 49.26 18.54 6.09
C ARG A 195 50.15 17.36 5.73
N LEU A 196 51.44 17.63 5.66
CA LEU A 196 52.56 16.71 5.44
C LEU A 196 53.45 16.76 6.69
N ASN A 197 53.46 15.71 7.52
CA ASN A 197 54.09 15.69 8.84
C ASN A 197 53.73 16.93 9.69
N GLY A 198 52.47 17.37 9.63
CA GLY A 198 51.98 18.54 10.35
C GLY A 198 52.26 19.91 9.69
N ALA A 199 52.95 19.97 8.55
CA ALA A 199 53.26 21.22 7.82
C ALA A 199 52.68 21.24 6.40
N GLN A 200 52.69 22.39 5.70
CA GLN A 200 52.24 22.46 4.28
C GLN A 200 53.33 22.08 3.27
N GLN A 201 54.58 22.04 3.73
CA GLN A 201 55.73 21.61 2.97
C GLN A 201 56.66 20.82 3.87
N VAL A 202 57.28 19.78 3.30
CA VAL A 202 58.28 18.96 3.97
C VAL A 202 59.42 18.69 2.99
N SER A 203 60.64 18.60 3.50
CA SER A 203 61.82 18.30 2.71
C SER A 203 62.80 17.44 3.48
N GLY A 204 63.65 16.70 2.79
CA GLY A 204 64.69 15.89 3.39
C GLY A 204 65.85 15.66 2.44
N GLN A 205 66.96 15.12 2.96
CA GLN A 205 68.17 14.84 2.18
C GLN A 205 68.11 13.49 1.43
N THR A 206 67.20 12.60 1.85
CA THR A 206 66.98 11.27 1.26
C THR A 206 65.48 11.03 1.12
N LEU A 207 65.06 10.34 0.05
CA LEU A 207 63.64 10.00 -0.18
C LEU A 207 63.08 9.18 1.00
N PRO A 208 61.91 9.58 1.56
CA PRO A 208 61.36 8.98 2.76
C PRO A 208 60.53 7.72 2.45
N GLU A 209 60.66 6.72 3.31
CA GLU A 209 59.76 5.55 3.29
C GLU A 209 58.32 5.93 3.71
N ALA A 210 58.17 6.96 4.55
CA ALA A 210 56.87 7.48 4.95
C ALA A 210 56.90 8.99 5.27
N VAL A 211 55.97 9.73 4.67
CA VAL A 211 55.51 11.05 5.10
C VAL A 211 54.09 10.87 5.62
N GLY A 212 53.77 11.33 6.82
CA GLY A 212 52.40 11.36 7.32
C GLY A 212 51.59 12.42 6.58
N VAL A 213 50.49 12.00 5.94
CA VAL A 213 49.56 12.92 5.29
C VAL A 213 48.25 12.91 6.08
N SER A 214 47.83 14.09 6.51
CA SER A 214 46.55 14.29 7.19
C SER A 214 45.80 15.49 6.64
N TYR A 215 44.57 15.65 7.11
CA TYR A 215 43.75 16.80 6.76
C TYR A 215 43.23 17.51 8.01
N SER A 216 42.99 18.81 7.86
CA SER A 216 42.21 19.60 8.81
C SER A 216 40.93 20.03 8.10
N PRO A 217 39.74 19.58 8.56
CA PRO A 217 38.49 19.90 7.89
C PRO A 217 38.28 21.41 7.71
N PRO A 218 38.03 21.89 6.48
CA PRO A 218 37.60 23.27 6.25
C PRO A 218 36.27 23.56 6.94
N ALA A 219 36.03 24.81 7.36
CA ALA A 219 34.80 25.20 8.06
C ALA A 219 33.52 25.05 7.20
N GLY A 220 33.63 25.24 5.87
CA GLY A 220 32.49 25.10 4.96
C GLY A 220 32.27 23.65 4.50
N LEU A 221 31.02 23.27 4.26
CA LEU A 221 30.68 22.02 3.58
C LEU A 221 31.06 22.08 2.10
N GLY A 222 31.30 20.92 1.48
CA GLY A 222 31.60 20.81 0.05
C GLY A 222 32.81 19.93 -0.26
N THR A 223 33.22 19.95 -1.53
CA THR A 223 34.36 19.16 -2.02
C THR A 223 35.59 20.06 -2.22
N TYR A 224 36.69 19.68 -1.59
CA TYR A 224 37.97 20.37 -1.60
C TYR A 224 39.01 19.57 -2.37
N ASN A 225 39.78 20.24 -3.24
CA ASN A 225 40.78 19.62 -4.08
C ASN A 225 42.15 20.26 -3.89
N ALA A 226 43.19 19.45 -3.80
CA ALA A 226 44.58 19.87 -3.72
C ALA A 226 45.48 18.87 -4.46
N ILE A 227 46.73 19.27 -4.70
CA ILE A 227 47.77 18.42 -5.26
C ILE A 227 48.95 18.43 -4.28
N ILE A 228 49.42 17.26 -3.86
CA ILE A 228 50.73 17.12 -3.24
C ILE A 228 51.74 17.01 -4.38
N ARG A 229 52.56 18.05 -4.57
CA ARG A 229 53.62 18.06 -5.57
C ARG A 229 54.93 17.68 -4.92
N VAL A 230 55.48 16.54 -5.31
CA VAL A 230 56.80 16.06 -4.90
C VAL A 230 57.82 16.41 -5.97
N THR A 231 58.96 16.95 -5.55
CA THR A 231 60.09 17.29 -6.41
C THR A 231 61.40 16.81 -5.80
N GLY A 232 62.35 16.42 -6.65
CA GLY A 232 63.70 16.01 -6.23
C GLY A 232 64.54 15.58 -7.42
N ASN A 233 65.83 15.93 -7.42
CA ASN A 233 66.77 15.63 -8.51
C ASN A 233 66.23 15.97 -9.93
N GLY A 234 65.55 17.13 -10.07
CA GLY A 234 64.96 17.58 -11.34
C GLY A 234 63.65 16.87 -11.75
N LYS A 235 63.16 15.91 -10.96
CA LYS A 235 61.93 15.14 -11.21
C LYS A 235 60.75 15.74 -10.45
N THR A 236 59.53 15.53 -10.96
CA THR A 236 58.28 15.98 -10.33
C THR A 236 57.21 14.90 -10.40
N ARG A 237 56.45 14.70 -9.32
CA ARG A 237 55.26 13.85 -9.25
C ARG A 237 54.13 14.58 -8.51
N ASP A 238 52.97 14.64 -9.14
CA ASP A 238 51.76 15.21 -8.55
C ASP A 238 50.83 14.09 -8.05
N VAL A 239 50.31 14.26 -6.84
CA VAL A 239 49.36 13.33 -6.21
C VAL A 239 48.09 14.11 -5.85
N PRO A 240 46.97 13.87 -6.54
CA PRO A 240 45.70 14.52 -6.24
C PRO A 240 45.15 14.15 -4.85
N VAL A 241 44.52 15.12 -4.19
CA VAL A 241 43.85 14.98 -2.89
C VAL A 241 42.45 15.56 -3.02
N THR A 242 41.44 14.76 -2.69
CA THR A 242 40.03 15.16 -2.62
C THR A 242 39.51 14.95 -1.20
N LEU A 243 38.85 15.95 -0.63
CA LEU A 243 38.14 15.86 0.65
C LEU A 243 36.69 16.32 0.47
N THR A 244 35.73 15.46 0.82
CA THR A 244 34.30 15.84 0.89
C THR A 244 33.91 16.10 2.34
N HIS A 245 33.54 17.33 2.67
CA HIS A 245 32.98 17.70 3.97
C HIS A 245 31.45 17.78 3.88
N ARG A 246 30.74 16.97 4.67
CA ARG A 246 29.27 17.00 4.76
C ARG A 246 28.79 16.92 6.22
N LEU A 247 27.52 17.27 6.42
CA LEU A 247 26.81 16.96 7.66
C LEU A 247 26.51 15.46 7.77
N PRO A 248 26.31 14.96 8.99
CA PRO A 248 25.87 13.59 9.17
C PRO A 248 24.44 13.39 8.65
N GLN A 249 24.10 12.16 8.28
CA GLN A 249 22.79 11.82 7.76
C GLN A 249 22.09 10.81 8.67
N ILE A 250 20.91 11.20 9.16
CA ILE A 250 19.98 10.32 9.87
C ILE A 250 18.68 10.19 9.07
N SER A 251 17.88 9.19 9.43
CA SER A 251 16.57 8.94 8.85
C SER A 251 15.59 8.52 9.93
N VAL A 252 14.37 9.04 9.87
CA VAL A 252 13.29 8.75 10.83
C VAL A 252 12.16 8.04 10.09
N THR A 253 11.79 6.85 10.57
CA THR A 253 10.74 6.03 9.95
C THR A 253 9.83 5.40 11.00
N PRO A 254 8.50 5.39 10.82
CA PRO A 254 7.74 6.03 9.72
C PRO A 254 7.69 7.56 9.83
N SER A 255 7.29 8.24 8.74
CA SER A 255 7.11 9.71 8.67
C SER A 255 5.70 10.18 9.06
N TYR A 256 4.78 9.26 9.32
CA TYR A 256 3.46 9.56 9.83
C TYR A 256 2.98 8.46 10.79
N LEU A 257 2.20 8.86 11.79
CA LEU A 257 1.53 7.98 12.74
C LEU A 257 0.05 8.36 12.82
N THR A 258 -0.81 7.35 12.90
CA THR A 258 -2.25 7.54 13.05
C THR A 258 -2.72 6.81 14.29
N PHE A 259 -3.41 7.51 15.18
CA PHE A 259 -4.04 6.98 16.38
C PHE A 259 -5.56 7.10 16.28
N GLU A 260 -6.26 6.13 16.86
CA GLU A 260 -7.72 6.11 16.94
C GLU A 260 -8.11 5.93 18.41
N SER A 261 -9.08 6.72 18.86
CA SER A 261 -9.64 6.64 20.22
C SER A 261 -11.08 7.15 20.20
N THR A 262 -11.81 6.92 21.29
CA THR A 262 -13.14 7.51 21.52
C THR A 262 -13.03 8.49 22.67
N ALA A 263 -13.72 9.62 22.59
CA ALA A 263 -13.82 10.55 23.72
C ALA A 263 -14.29 9.81 24.99
N GLY A 264 -13.68 10.10 26.14
CA GLY A 264 -14.03 9.43 27.40
C GLY A 264 -13.47 8.00 27.58
N ALA A 265 -12.80 7.42 26.59
CA ALA A 265 -12.19 6.09 26.71
C ALA A 265 -11.20 6.03 27.90
N PRO A 266 -11.14 4.91 28.64
CA PRO A 266 -10.39 4.82 29.89
C PRO A 266 -8.89 4.60 29.66
N SER A 267 -8.52 4.06 28.50
CA SER A 267 -7.15 3.75 28.12
C SER A 267 -6.74 4.57 26.91
N ALA A 268 -5.51 5.09 26.96
CA ALA A 268 -4.88 5.70 25.81
C ALA A 268 -4.62 4.64 24.71
N PRO A 269 -4.65 5.03 23.43
CA PRO A 269 -4.20 4.18 22.34
C PRO A 269 -2.78 3.64 22.58
N PRO A 270 -2.45 2.44 22.06
CA PRO A 270 -1.10 1.89 22.18
C PRO A 270 -0.04 2.83 21.62
N VAL A 271 1.07 2.99 22.34
CA VAL A 271 2.25 3.74 21.90
C VAL A 271 2.78 3.15 20.61
N GLN A 272 2.99 3.99 19.60
CA GLN A 272 3.62 3.61 18.33
C GLN A 272 5.10 3.97 18.32
N GLN A 273 5.90 3.28 17.52
CA GLN A 273 7.36 3.45 17.50
C GLN A 273 7.80 4.15 16.21
N ILE A 274 8.66 5.15 16.34
CA ILE A 274 9.50 5.64 15.24
C ILE A 274 10.95 5.23 15.50
N GLN A 275 11.67 4.91 14.43
CA GLN A 275 13.08 4.53 14.47
C GLN A 275 13.91 5.64 13.88
N VAL A 276 14.90 6.11 14.65
CA VAL A 276 15.98 6.95 14.13
C VAL A 276 17.13 6.04 13.74
N THR A 277 17.56 6.09 12.49
CA THR A 277 18.65 5.27 11.92
C THR A 277 19.63 6.14 11.15
N GLY A 278 20.78 5.58 10.75
CA GLY A 278 21.83 6.30 10.02
C GLY A 278 23.18 6.25 10.75
N GLU A 279 23.98 7.29 10.56
CA GLU A 279 25.29 7.44 11.22
C GLU A 279 25.11 7.64 12.74
N SER A 280 26.05 7.15 13.56
CA SER A 280 25.95 7.20 15.04
C SER A 280 26.08 8.62 15.57
N LEU A 281 24.96 9.21 15.97
CA LEU A 281 24.81 10.63 16.22
C LEU A 281 23.78 10.85 17.33
N ALA A 282 24.06 11.83 18.21
CA ALA A 282 23.09 12.25 19.20
C ALA A 282 21.98 13.10 18.55
N TRP A 283 20.74 12.93 19.00
CA TRP A 283 19.57 13.65 18.52
C TRP A 283 18.66 14.05 19.67
N ASN A 284 17.89 15.11 19.48
CA ASN A 284 16.81 15.55 20.37
C ASN A 284 15.46 15.31 19.69
N VAL A 285 14.39 15.15 20.48
CA VAL A 285 13.03 15.03 19.95
C VAL A 285 12.05 15.88 20.75
N SER A 286 11.10 16.49 20.05
CA SER A 286 10.02 17.29 20.64
C SER A 286 8.70 17.06 19.90
N ALA A 287 7.59 17.37 20.55
CA ALA A 287 6.26 17.35 19.94
C ALA A 287 5.66 18.76 19.94
N SER A 288 4.91 19.09 18.87
CA SER A 288 4.28 20.40 18.72
C SER A 288 3.09 20.62 19.65
N GLU A 289 2.47 19.54 20.13
CA GLU A 289 1.23 19.58 20.91
C GLU A 289 1.34 18.79 22.23
N PRO A 290 0.74 19.26 23.33
CA PRO A 290 0.86 18.63 24.64
C PRO A 290 0.08 17.31 24.78
N TRP A 291 -0.84 17.03 23.86
CA TRP A 291 -1.55 15.75 23.81
C TRP A 291 -0.70 14.63 23.20
N VAL A 292 0.46 14.93 22.60
CA VAL A 292 1.43 13.92 22.15
C VAL A 292 2.47 13.69 23.24
N THR A 293 2.71 12.43 23.59
CA THR A 293 3.71 12.04 24.57
C THR A 293 4.87 11.31 23.90
N LEU A 294 6.09 11.55 24.39
CA LEU A 294 7.32 10.95 23.88
C LEU A 294 8.00 10.16 25.01
N THR A 295 8.47 8.95 24.74
CA THR A 295 9.15 8.12 25.76
C THR A 295 10.54 8.63 26.12
N VAL A 296 11.12 9.50 25.29
CA VAL A 296 12.46 10.08 25.43
C VAL A 296 12.45 11.53 24.93
N ALA A 297 13.37 12.36 25.43
CA ALA A 297 13.60 13.72 24.92
C ALA A 297 14.80 13.80 23.95
N GLY A 298 15.57 12.71 23.83
CA GLY A 298 16.74 12.59 22.97
C GLY A 298 17.37 11.21 23.07
N GLY A 299 18.39 10.94 22.25
CA GLY A 299 19.04 9.64 22.16
C GLY A 299 20.18 9.61 21.15
N HIS A 300 20.59 8.41 20.75
CA HIS A 300 21.62 8.20 19.72
C HIS A 300 21.10 7.24 18.64
N THR A 301 21.62 7.35 17.42
CA THR A 301 21.33 6.42 16.32
C THR A 301 22.15 5.13 16.40
N PRO A 302 21.55 3.96 16.11
CA PRO A 302 20.11 3.74 15.95
C PRO A 302 19.38 3.80 17.30
N GLY A 303 18.17 4.36 17.32
CA GLY A 303 17.40 4.50 18.55
C GLY A 303 15.90 4.61 18.32
N PRO A 304 15.07 3.90 19.11
CA PRO A 304 13.63 4.01 19.05
C PRO A 304 13.12 5.24 19.82
N ILE A 305 12.00 5.79 19.37
CA ILE A 305 11.18 6.75 20.11
C ILE A 305 9.76 6.21 20.14
N GLY A 306 9.22 5.99 21.33
CA GLY A 306 7.81 5.72 21.52
C GLY A 306 7.01 7.02 21.49
N VAL A 307 6.01 7.08 20.62
CA VAL A 307 5.05 8.18 20.49
C VAL A 307 3.70 7.69 21.00
N GLY A 308 3.18 8.32 22.05
CA GLY A 308 1.84 8.09 22.58
C GLY A 308 0.96 9.33 22.40
N VAL A 309 -0.33 9.16 22.67
CA VAL A 309 -1.31 10.26 22.66
C VAL A 309 -2.16 10.23 23.93
N ASN A 310 -2.52 11.40 24.43
CA ASN A 310 -3.43 11.59 25.56
C ASN A 310 -4.65 12.39 25.10
N ALA A 311 -5.79 11.70 24.97
CA ALA A 311 -7.04 12.31 24.53
C ALA A 311 -7.81 13.05 25.65
N SER A 312 -7.33 13.02 26.89
CA SER A 312 -8.02 13.64 28.02
C SER A 312 -8.21 15.14 27.80
N GLY A 313 -9.47 15.60 27.92
CA GLY A 313 -9.83 17.00 27.73
C GLY A 313 -9.93 17.46 26.27
N LEU A 314 -9.64 16.60 25.28
CA LEU A 314 -9.86 16.92 23.88
C LEU A 314 -11.33 16.69 23.49
N ALA A 315 -11.87 17.58 22.67
CA ALA A 315 -13.17 17.38 22.04
C ALA A 315 -13.06 16.34 20.91
N ALA A 316 -14.15 15.61 20.66
CA ALA A 316 -14.23 14.69 19.52
C ALA A 316 -13.92 15.43 18.21
N GLY A 317 -13.13 14.80 17.34
CA GLY A 317 -12.63 15.40 16.10
C GLY A 317 -11.29 14.84 15.65
N ILE A 318 -10.73 15.44 14.60
CA ILE A 318 -9.41 15.10 14.07
C ILE A 318 -8.39 16.09 14.65
N HIS A 319 -7.39 15.58 15.35
CA HIS A 319 -6.30 16.37 15.93
C HIS A 319 -4.98 16.04 15.23
N THR A 320 -4.21 17.06 14.86
CA THR A 320 -2.94 16.91 14.14
C THR A 320 -1.79 17.54 14.91
N ALA A 321 -0.64 16.88 14.95
CA ALA A 321 0.58 17.36 15.57
C ALA A 321 1.81 16.93 14.75
N THR A 322 2.97 17.44 15.11
CA THR A 322 4.26 17.07 14.52
C THR A 322 5.23 16.67 15.63
N VAL A 323 5.90 15.53 15.45
CA VAL A 323 7.07 15.13 16.23
C VAL A 323 8.31 15.48 15.42
N THR A 324 9.16 16.34 15.95
CA THR A 324 10.38 16.80 15.28
C THR A 324 11.60 16.19 15.95
N VAL A 325 12.36 15.42 15.18
CA VAL A 325 13.67 14.89 15.58
C VAL A 325 14.75 15.80 14.98
N THR A 326 15.63 16.33 15.82
CA THR A 326 16.69 17.24 15.41
C THR A 326 18.05 16.63 15.73
N ASP A 327 18.92 16.54 14.73
CA ASP A 327 20.29 16.08 14.93
C ASP A 327 21.14 17.15 15.63
N THR A 328 22.07 16.74 16.50
CA THR A 328 22.82 17.68 17.35
C THR A 328 24.00 18.38 16.68
N VAL A 329 24.35 18.01 15.45
CA VAL A 329 25.52 18.55 14.73
C VAL A 329 25.09 19.52 13.64
N GLY A 330 24.22 19.08 12.74
CA GLY A 330 23.66 19.86 11.64
C GLY A 330 22.44 20.69 12.00
N ASN A 331 21.78 20.39 13.13
CA ASN A 331 20.47 20.94 13.50
C ASN A 331 19.43 20.76 12.38
N VAL A 332 19.48 19.63 11.67
CA VAL A 332 18.53 19.25 10.63
C VAL A 332 17.32 18.61 11.29
N ASN A 333 16.14 19.12 10.95
CA ASN A 333 14.87 18.60 11.44
C ASN A 333 14.33 17.49 10.54
N HIS A 334 13.83 16.44 11.18
CA HIS A 334 13.08 15.36 10.57
C HIS A 334 11.71 15.29 11.23
N ASP A 335 10.68 15.63 10.48
CA ASP A 335 9.31 15.73 10.98
C ASP A 335 8.52 14.44 10.74
N VAL A 336 7.79 14.01 11.76
CA VAL A 336 6.82 12.93 11.72
C VAL A 336 5.43 13.51 12.00
N GLY A 337 4.51 13.37 11.06
CA GLY A 337 3.13 13.79 11.24
C GLY A 337 2.39 12.84 12.20
N VAL A 338 1.61 13.39 13.13
CA VAL A 338 0.78 12.60 14.05
C VAL A 338 -0.67 13.03 13.88
N THR A 339 -1.57 12.08 13.59
CA THR A 339 -3.02 12.31 13.51
C THR A 339 -3.74 11.46 14.54
N LEU A 340 -4.58 12.07 15.37
CA LEU A 340 -5.50 11.39 16.27
C LEU A 340 -6.95 11.58 15.77
N TYR A 341 -7.60 10.48 15.40
CA TYR A 341 -9.04 10.42 15.19
C TYR A 341 -9.72 10.14 16.54
N LEU A 342 -10.32 11.17 17.14
CA LEU A 342 -11.02 11.06 18.42
C LEU A 342 -12.52 11.00 18.17
N GLU A 343 -13.06 9.78 18.08
CA GLU A 343 -14.47 9.51 17.82
C GLU A 343 -15.39 10.07 18.93
N PRO A 344 -16.61 10.53 18.58
CA PRO A 344 -17.59 10.92 19.58
C PRO A 344 -18.02 9.72 20.42
N HIS A 345 -18.12 9.90 21.74
CA HIS A 345 -18.74 8.93 22.63
C HIS A 345 -20.25 8.93 22.41
N ARG A 346 -20.82 7.73 22.24
CA ARG A 346 -22.21 7.54 21.85
C ARG A 346 -22.81 6.29 22.49
N LEU A 347 -24.08 6.39 22.87
CA LEU A 347 -24.91 5.25 23.22
C LEU A 347 -25.38 4.51 21.96
N GLN A 348 -25.62 3.22 22.11
CA GLN A 348 -26.19 2.33 21.11
C GLN A 348 -27.24 1.43 21.77
N VAL A 349 -28.20 0.97 20.97
CA VAL A 349 -29.21 -0.02 21.38
C VAL A 349 -29.16 -1.23 20.45
N SER A 350 -29.30 -2.43 21.00
CA SER A 350 -29.34 -3.68 20.21
C SER A 350 -30.52 -3.73 19.25
N ASP A 351 -31.63 -3.07 19.62
CA ASP A 351 -32.86 -2.95 18.85
C ASP A 351 -33.36 -1.50 18.91
N ASN A 352 -33.55 -0.87 17.76
CA ASN A 352 -34.25 0.43 17.65
C ASN A 352 -35.70 0.27 17.15
N GLY A 353 -36.15 -0.95 16.88
CA GLY A 353 -37.54 -1.31 16.61
C GLY A 353 -37.92 -2.60 17.34
N VAL A 354 -39.07 -2.59 18.00
CA VAL A 354 -39.57 -3.73 18.79
C VAL A 354 -41.06 -3.94 18.51
N ALA A 355 -41.43 -5.19 18.21
CA ALA A 355 -42.82 -5.61 18.18
C ALA A 355 -43.18 -6.43 19.44
N LEU A 356 -44.33 -6.05 20.00
CA LEU A 356 -45.04 -6.71 21.08
C LEU A 356 -46.46 -7.04 20.60
N ALA A 357 -47.06 -8.06 21.21
CA ALA A 357 -48.45 -8.39 20.92
C ALA A 357 -49.19 -8.92 22.14
N GLY A 358 -50.48 -8.58 22.21
CA GLY A 358 -51.44 -9.12 23.16
C GLY A 358 -52.72 -9.52 22.42
N THR A 359 -52.91 -10.82 22.23
CA THR A 359 -54.17 -11.41 21.74
C THR A 359 -54.87 -12.16 22.86
N ALA A 360 -56.06 -12.72 22.61
CA ALA A 360 -56.78 -13.49 23.63
C ALA A 360 -56.03 -14.74 24.14
N THR A 361 -55.19 -15.36 23.31
CA THR A 361 -54.51 -16.63 23.66
C THR A 361 -53.01 -16.64 23.39
N LEU A 362 -52.47 -15.65 22.67
CA LEU A 362 -51.04 -15.49 22.39
C LEU A 362 -50.59 -14.09 22.79
N SER A 363 -49.47 -13.99 23.51
CA SER A 363 -48.92 -12.70 23.89
C SER A 363 -47.41 -12.74 24.08
N ARG A 364 -46.76 -11.64 23.72
CA ARG A 364 -45.41 -11.30 24.13
C ARG A 364 -45.42 -9.82 24.48
N LEU A 365 -45.52 -9.53 25.77
CA LEU A 365 -45.68 -8.18 26.30
C LEU A 365 -44.39 -7.61 26.88
N SER A 366 -43.27 -8.34 26.79
CA SER A 366 -41.97 -7.88 27.23
C SER A 366 -40.90 -8.17 26.18
N HIS A 367 -39.95 -7.24 26.05
CA HIS A 367 -38.74 -7.40 25.23
C HIS A 367 -37.57 -6.74 25.95
N THR A 368 -36.37 -7.29 25.78
CA THR A 368 -35.15 -6.75 26.38
C THR A 368 -34.28 -6.18 25.27
N VAL A 369 -33.83 -4.95 25.48
CA VAL A 369 -32.89 -4.24 24.60
C VAL A 369 -31.61 -4.00 25.38
N THR A 370 -30.46 -4.38 24.84
CA THR A 370 -29.18 -4.06 25.48
C THR A 370 -28.79 -2.63 25.11
N VAL A 371 -28.42 -1.83 26.11
CA VAL A 371 -27.85 -0.48 25.91
C VAL A 371 -26.34 -0.58 26.02
N SER A 372 -25.60 -0.20 24.97
CA SER A 372 -24.15 -0.24 24.93
C SER A 372 -23.56 1.13 24.55
N GLU A 373 -22.23 1.22 24.50
CA GLU A 373 -21.49 2.43 24.12
C GLU A 373 -20.20 2.07 23.35
N ASN A 374 -19.51 3.08 22.81
CA ASN A 374 -18.36 2.91 21.89
C ASN A 374 -17.00 3.39 22.44
N ALA A 375 -16.92 3.84 23.69
CA ALA A 375 -15.71 4.22 24.43
C ALA A 375 -15.14 3.10 25.33
N GLY A 376 -15.89 2.04 25.61
CA GLY A 376 -15.45 0.93 26.48
C GLY A 376 -15.50 1.29 27.96
N THR A 377 -16.38 2.22 28.34
CA THR A 377 -16.60 2.66 29.72
C THR A 377 -18.02 2.36 30.18
N ALA A 378 -18.16 1.86 31.41
CA ALA A 378 -19.45 1.71 32.06
C ALA A 378 -20.10 3.09 32.24
N THR A 379 -21.12 3.37 31.43
CA THR A 379 -21.74 4.69 31.34
C THR A 379 -23.19 4.63 31.80
N ALA A 380 -23.58 5.56 32.66
CA ALA A 380 -24.95 5.62 33.14
C ALA A 380 -25.88 6.10 32.02
N TRP A 381 -27.04 5.47 31.90
CA TRP A 381 -28.10 5.87 30.99
C TRP A 381 -29.45 5.96 31.72
N SER A 382 -30.37 6.70 31.10
CA SER A 382 -31.76 6.85 31.53
C SER A 382 -32.68 6.59 30.34
N ALA A 383 -33.86 6.05 30.59
CA ALA A 383 -34.84 5.78 29.55
C ALA A 383 -36.25 6.18 29.98
N ALA A 384 -37.04 6.66 29.02
CA ALA A 384 -38.45 7.02 29.24
C ALA A 384 -39.29 6.70 28.01
N SER A 385 -40.50 6.18 28.24
CA SER A 385 -41.53 6.00 27.22
C SER A 385 -42.39 7.27 27.11
N ASP A 386 -42.81 7.62 25.89
CA ASP A 386 -43.79 8.68 25.63
C ASP A 386 -45.26 8.23 25.82
N GLN A 387 -45.49 6.93 26.05
CA GLN A 387 -46.82 6.35 26.27
C GLN A 387 -46.96 5.67 27.62
N ALA A 388 -48.11 5.88 28.27
CA ALA A 388 -48.41 5.32 29.59
C ALA A 388 -48.67 3.80 29.60
N TRP A 389 -49.01 3.21 28.45
CA TRP A 389 -49.22 1.76 28.34
C TRP A 389 -47.90 0.96 28.31
N LEU A 390 -46.76 1.63 28.12
CA LEU A 390 -45.44 1.00 28.06
C LEU A 390 -44.58 1.46 29.25
N SER A 391 -44.26 0.53 30.14
CA SER A 391 -43.27 0.73 31.20
C SER A 391 -41.88 0.35 30.70
N VAL A 392 -40.85 1.05 31.17
CA VAL A 392 -39.45 0.76 30.85
C VAL A 392 -38.58 0.76 32.10
N THR A 393 -37.45 0.04 32.08
CA THR A 393 -36.39 0.25 33.08
C THR A 393 -35.93 1.72 32.98
N PRO A 394 -36.05 2.54 34.05
CA PRO A 394 -35.87 3.99 33.94
C PRO A 394 -34.40 4.43 33.77
N GLY A 395 -33.45 3.53 34.02
CA GLY A 395 -32.02 3.79 33.87
C GLY A 395 -31.16 2.58 34.23
N GLY A 396 -29.87 2.67 33.96
CA GLY A 396 -28.90 1.60 34.21
C GLY A 396 -27.49 2.02 33.83
N THR A 397 -26.61 1.03 33.70
CA THR A 397 -25.27 1.18 33.13
C THR A 397 -25.18 0.45 31.79
N THR A 398 -24.33 0.92 30.89
CA THR A 398 -24.09 0.26 29.60
C THR A 398 -23.66 -1.20 29.78
N ASP A 399 -23.92 -2.01 28.76
CA ASP A 399 -23.96 -3.49 28.77
C ASP A 399 -25.05 -4.08 29.70
N GLY A 400 -25.96 -3.24 30.18
CA GLY A 400 -27.16 -3.62 30.91
C GLY A 400 -28.43 -3.63 30.06
N ASP A 401 -29.50 -4.16 30.65
CA ASP A 401 -30.79 -4.39 30.00
C ASP A 401 -31.77 -3.23 30.19
N LEU A 402 -32.23 -2.65 29.08
CA LEU A 402 -33.46 -1.88 28.99
C LEU A 402 -34.62 -2.85 28.75
N VAL A 403 -35.43 -3.09 29.79
CA VAL A 403 -36.60 -3.96 29.70
C VAL A 403 -37.82 -3.11 29.35
N LEU A 404 -38.50 -3.49 28.26
CA LEU A 404 -39.73 -2.88 27.80
C LEU A 404 -40.90 -3.79 28.22
N THR A 405 -41.90 -3.26 28.91
CA THR A 405 -43.07 -4.04 29.37
C THR A 405 -44.37 -3.31 29.06
N ALA A 406 -45.18 -3.91 28.18
CA ALA A 406 -46.46 -3.39 27.74
C ALA A 406 -47.62 -3.85 28.64
N ASN A 407 -48.55 -2.94 28.88
CA ASN A 407 -49.86 -3.21 29.48
C ASN A 407 -50.97 -2.95 28.45
N PRO A 408 -51.61 -3.99 27.89
CA PRO A 408 -52.66 -3.80 26.88
C PRO A 408 -54.01 -3.35 27.46
N ALA A 409 -54.15 -3.29 28.79
CA ALA A 409 -55.43 -2.95 29.42
C ALA A 409 -55.90 -1.55 29.02
N GLY A 410 -57.16 -1.45 28.57
CA GLY A 410 -57.78 -0.18 28.17
C GLY A 410 -57.40 0.30 26.76
N LEU A 411 -56.49 -0.38 26.06
CA LEU A 411 -56.20 -0.11 24.66
C LEU A 411 -57.29 -0.71 23.77
N ALA A 412 -57.69 0.01 22.72
CA ALA A 412 -58.69 -0.51 21.79
C ALA A 412 -58.10 -1.65 20.94
N PRO A 413 -58.84 -2.77 20.74
CA PRO A 413 -58.38 -3.96 20.04
C PRO A 413 -58.40 -3.81 18.51
N GLU A 414 -57.83 -4.80 17.83
CA GLU A 414 -57.69 -4.93 16.37
C GLU A 414 -56.87 -3.81 15.71
N GLN A 415 -55.91 -3.25 16.44
CA GLN A 415 -55.02 -2.21 15.95
C GLN A 415 -53.66 -2.25 16.63
N ILE A 416 -52.71 -1.54 16.03
CA ILE A 416 -51.38 -1.31 16.58
C ILE A 416 -51.33 0.01 17.36
N HIS A 417 -50.69 -0.02 18.51
CA HIS A 417 -50.35 1.15 19.33
C HIS A 417 -48.85 1.39 19.26
N TYR A 418 -48.42 2.64 19.09
CA TYR A 418 -47.01 2.99 18.99
C TYR A 418 -46.53 3.74 20.22
N ALA A 419 -45.29 3.49 20.63
CA ALA A 419 -44.56 4.27 21.61
C ALA A 419 -43.13 4.50 21.13
N THR A 420 -42.52 5.59 21.60
CA THR A 420 -41.11 5.90 21.43
C THR A 420 -40.45 5.90 22.80
N VAL A 421 -39.47 5.02 22.98
CA VAL A 421 -38.61 5.05 24.16
C VAL A 421 -37.37 5.86 23.84
N THR A 422 -37.14 6.93 24.60
CA THR A 422 -35.95 7.77 24.48
C THR A 422 -34.90 7.31 25.48
N VAL A 423 -33.67 7.06 25.02
CA VAL A 423 -32.52 6.65 25.85
C VAL A 423 -31.46 7.74 25.81
N ASN A 424 -31.12 8.27 26.99
CA ASN A 424 -30.21 9.40 27.19
C ASN A 424 -29.12 9.08 28.21
N SER A 425 -28.06 9.88 28.22
CA SER A 425 -27.10 9.93 29.33
C SER A 425 -26.90 11.36 29.82
N ASN A 426 -26.57 11.50 31.11
CA ASN A 426 -26.11 12.76 31.69
C ASN A 426 -24.58 12.91 31.60
N ASP A 427 -23.87 11.90 31.07
CA ASP A 427 -22.44 12.01 30.80
C ASP A 427 -22.21 13.05 29.69
N PRO A 428 -21.48 14.15 29.95
CA PRO A 428 -21.28 15.23 28.98
C PRO A 428 -20.41 14.82 27.79
N THR A 429 -19.73 13.67 27.85
CA THR A 429 -18.96 13.15 26.71
C THR A 429 -19.86 12.48 25.67
N ILE A 430 -21.04 11.99 26.07
CA ILE A 430 -22.01 11.37 25.17
C ILE A 430 -22.68 12.44 24.31
N SER A 431 -22.65 12.22 23.00
CA SER A 431 -23.07 13.19 22.00
C SER A 431 -24.44 12.89 21.34
N ASN A 432 -25.08 11.77 21.69
CA ASN A 432 -26.34 11.35 21.09
C ASN A 432 -27.42 10.95 22.11
N THR A 433 -28.64 10.95 21.59
CA THR A 433 -29.82 10.29 22.15
C THR A 433 -30.16 9.13 21.24
N GLU A 434 -30.45 7.96 21.80
CA GLU A 434 -31.00 6.82 21.05
C GLU A 434 -32.52 6.75 21.24
N THR A 435 -33.21 6.19 20.25
CA THR A 435 -34.65 5.96 20.32
C THR A 435 -34.99 4.53 19.94
N VAL A 436 -35.92 3.91 20.67
CA VAL A 436 -36.50 2.60 20.34
C VAL A 436 -37.97 2.81 20.01
N ARG A 437 -38.36 2.44 18.78
CA ARG A 437 -39.75 2.46 18.35
C ARG A 437 -40.43 1.15 18.74
N VAL A 438 -41.54 1.22 19.45
CA VAL A 438 -42.27 0.04 19.93
C VAL A 438 -43.66 0.01 19.32
N GLY A 439 -44.03 -1.13 18.74
CA GLY A 439 -45.37 -1.43 18.26
C GLY A 439 -46.01 -2.51 19.12
N LEU A 440 -47.20 -2.24 19.67
CA LEU A 440 -48.02 -3.22 20.38
C LEU A 440 -49.29 -3.51 19.56
N TYR A 441 -49.39 -4.71 19.00
CA TYR A 441 -50.64 -5.18 18.41
C TYR A 441 -51.57 -5.75 19.47
N VAL A 442 -52.77 -5.18 19.61
CA VAL A 442 -53.80 -5.68 20.54
C VAL A 442 -54.94 -6.28 19.75
N SER A 443 -55.35 -7.51 20.08
CA SER A 443 -56.51 -8.18 19.46
C SER A 443 -57.35 -8.88 20.51
N ALA A 444 -58.67 -8.78 20.38
CA ALA A 444 -59.60 -9.53 21.23
C ALA A 444 -59.82 -10.96 20.71
N ALA A 445 -59.44 -11.23 19.46
CA ALA A 445 -59.55 -12.55 18.85
C ALA A 445 -58.37 -13.45 19.23
N SER A 446 -58.63 -14.76 19.23
CA SER A 446 -57.56 -15.77 19.20
C SER A 446 -57.18 -16.04 17.76
N PRO A 447 -55.93 -15.78 17.36
CA PRO A 447 -55.51 -16.06 16.01
C PRO A 447 -55.36 -17.57 15.82
N ALA A 448 -55.77 -18.09 14.65
CA ALA A 448 -55.71 -19.52 14.36
C ALA A 448 -54.27 -20.06 14.49
N ASN A 449 -54.11 -21.32 14.92
CA ASN A 449 -52.79 -21.95 15.06
C ASN A 449 -52.02 -22.01 13.74
N SER A 450 -52.74 -22.25 12.64
CA SER A 450 -52.21 -22.13 11.30
C SER A 450 -53.30 -21.57 10.40
N LEU A 451 -52.93 -20.61 9.57
CA LEU A 451 -53.79 -19.92 8.61
C LEU A 451 -53.04 -19.81 7.29
N SER A 452 -53.74 -19.94 6.17
CA SER A 452 -53.17 -19.72 4.85
C SER A 452 -54.10 -18.89 3.99
N VAL A 453 -53.51 -17.98 3.22
CA VAL A 453 -54.23 -17.14 2.25
C VAL A 453 -53.57 -17.24 0.89
N ASN A 454 -54.36 -17.06 -0.16
CA ASN A 454 -53.84 -17.05 -1.52
C ASN A 454 -53.12 -15.72 -1.78
N THR A 455 -51.98 -15.80 -2.46
CA THR A 455 -51.19 -14.64 -2.89
C THR A 455 -50.58 -14.95 -4.25
N THR A 456 -50.39 -13.90 -5.06
CA THR A 456 -49.63 -14.00 -6.32
C THR A 456 -48.13 -13.74 -6.11
N GLY A 457 -47.76 -13.28 -4.91
CA GLY A 457 -46.42 -12.88 -4.57
C GLY A 457 -45.43 -14.03 -4.37
N PHE A 458 -44.16 -13.68 -4.43
CA PHE A 458 -43.00 -14.56 -4.31
C PHE A 458 -42.20 -14.29 -3.04
N ASN A 459 -41.69 -13.06 -2.87
CA ASN A 459 -40.80 -12.74 -1.75
C ASN A 459 -41.59 -12.35 -0.51
N VAL A 460 -41.12 -12.73 0.68
CA VAL A 460 -41.73 -12.33 1.95
C VAL A 460 -40.70 -11.71 2.91
N VAL A 461 -41.07 -10.63 3.58
CA VAL A 461 -40.30 -10.08 4.72
C VAL A 461 -41.27 -9.62 5.82
N ALA A 462 -40.96 -9.91 7.08
CA ALA A 462 -41.75 -9.47 8.21
C ALA A 462 -41.34 -8.07 8.69
N ASP A 463 -42.30 -7.27 9.14
CA ASP A 463 -42.02 -5.98 9.76
C ASP A 463 -41.50 -6.19 11.21
N PRO A 464 -40.41 -5.52 11.63
CA PRO A 464 -39.85 -5.67 12.97
C PRO A 464 -40.67 -4.98 14.07
N VAL A 465 -41.61 -4.09 13.72
CA VAL A 465 -42.40 -3.27 14.64
C VAL A 465 -43.91 -3.54 14.50
N ARG A 466 -44.40 -3.76 13.28
CA ARG A 466 -45.82 -3.92 12.98
C ARG A 466 -46.23 -5.39 12.83
N PRO A 467 -47.52 -5.73 13.01
CA PRO A 467 -48.02 -7.09 12.79
C PRO A 467 -48.21 -7.40 11.30
N TYR A 468 -47.26 -7.00 10.44
CA TYR A 468 -47.39 -7.06 8.99
C TYR A 468 -46.30 -7.93 8.35
N VAL A 469 -46.67 -8.55 7.23
CA VAL A 469 -45.73 -9.14 6.27
C VAL A 469 -45.90 -8.43 4.93
N TYR A 470 -44.77 -8.17 4.29
CA TYR A 470 -44.64 -7.54 2.98
C TYR A 470 -44.38 -8.61 1.94
N VAL A 471 -45.13 -8.59 0.83
CA VAL A 471 -45.09 -9.62 -0.20
C VAL A 471 -44.98 -9.02 -1.60
N THR A 472 -43.95 -9.37 -2.36
CA THR A 472 -43.70 -8.87 -3.73
C THR A 472 -43.67 -9.98 -4.76
N GLY A 473 -44.04 -9.71 -6.02
CA GLY A 473 -44.20 -10.74 -7.06
C GLY A 473 -42.99 -10.99 -7.97
N GLY A 474 -41.97 -10.15 -7.96
CA GLY A 474 -40.78 -10.29 -8.81
C GLY A 474 -39.84 -11.39 -8.32
N SER A 475 -39.37 -12.24 -9.23
CA SER A 475 -38.29 -13.18 -8.91
C SER A 475 -36.96 -12.45 -8.88
N ALA A 476 -36.28 -12.49 -7.75
CA ALA A 476 -34.91 -12.00 -7.62
C ALA A 476 -33.91 -12.79 -8.47
N CYS A 477 -34.23 -14.05 -8.79
CA CYS A 477 -33.23 -15.05 -9.13
C CYS A 477 -33.09 -15.42 -10.62
N SER A 478 -33.93 -14.89 -11.50
CA SER A 478 -34.13 -15.57 -12.80
C SER A 478 -33.93 -14.72 -14.05
N GLY A 479 -33.56 -13.44 -13.95
CA GLY A 479 -33.54 -12.54 -15.12
C GLY A 479 -34.86 -12.52 -15.89
N SER A 480 -35.93 -13.09 -15.31
CA SER A 480 -37.26 -13.15 -15.88
C SER A 480 -38.04 -11.99 -15.29
N PRO A 481 -38.65 -11.13 -16.11
CA PRO A 481 -39.46 -10.03 -15.62
C PRO A 481 -40.51 -10.59 -14.67
N GLY A 482 -40.59 -9.99 -13.47
CA GLY A 482 -41.55 -10.37 -12.45
C GLY A 482 -42.98 -10.36 -12.97
N VAL A 483 -43.86 -11.10 -12.32
CA VAL A 483 -45.28 -11.16 -12.72
C VAL A 483 -46.11 -10.01 -12.13
N SER A 484 -45.52 -9.14 -11.31
CA SER A 484 -46.24 -8.06 -10.62
C SER A 484 -45.31 -6.92 -10.19
N SER A 485 -45.80 -5.69 -10.35
CA SER A 485 -45.24 -4.46 -9.79
C SER A 485 -45.83 -4.12 -8.42
N ASN A 486 -46.71 -4.95 -7.87
CA ASN A 486 -47.43 -4.66 -6.63
C ASN A 486 -46.76 -5.25 -5.41
N LEU A 487 -46.89 -4.54 -4.29
CA LEU A 487 -46.58 -5.00 -2.95
C LEU A 487 -47.89 -5.29 -2.20
N GLU A 488 -48.10 -6.53 -1.78
CA GLU A 488 -49.21 -6.93 -0.92
C GLU A 488 -48.77 -6.85 0.55
N VAL A 489 -49.66 -6.36 1.42
CA VAL A 489 -49.42 -6.25 2.87
C VAL A 489 -50.46 -7.08 3.59
N TYR A 490 -50.04 -8.08 4.36
CA TYR A 490 -50.94 -8.93 5.13
C TYR A 490 -50.74 -8.74 6.63
N ASN A 491 -51.82 -8.76 7.40
CA ASN A 491 -51.74 -8.83 8.85
C ASN A 491 -51.41 -10.26 9.28
N ILE A 492 -50.36 -10.42 10.08
CA ILE A 492 -49.75 -11.72 10.40
C ILE A 492 -50.61 -12.61 11.32
N TYR A 493 -51.54 -12.02 12.09
CA TYR A 493 -52.41 -12.77 12.99
C TYR A 493 -53.74 -13.14 12.35
N THR A 494 -54.27 -12.27 11.49
CA THR A 494 -55.59 -12.46 10.85
C THR A 494 -55.50 -12.99 9.43
N GLY A 495 -54.32 -12.90 8.80
CA GLY A 495 -54.09 -13.14 7.37
C GLY A 495 -54.88 -12.24 6.43
N ALA A 496 -55.53 -11.20 6.95
CA ALA A 496 -56.25 -10.24 6.13
C ALA A 496 -55.27 -9.45 5.27
N LEU A 497 -55.61 -9.27 3.99
CA LEU A 497 -54.94 -8.31 3.12
C LEU A 497 -55.27 -6.90 3.62
N VAL A 498 -54.27 -6.21 4.15
CA VAL A 498 -54.37 -4.84 4.68
C VAL A 498 -54.45 -3.85 3.54
N THR A 499 -53.54 -3.98 2.56
CA THR A 499 -53.50 -3.13 1.38
C THR A 499 -52.67 -3.78 0.26
N THR A 500 -52.86 -3.29 -0.96
CA THR A 500 -51.99 -3.54 -2.10
C THR A 500 -51.47 -2.20 -2.61
N ILE A 501 -50.16 -2.06 -2.65
CA ILE A 501 -49.48 -0.84 -3.05
C ILE A 501 -48.94 -1.05 -4.46
N ALA A 502 -49.37 -0.21 -5.40
CA ALA A 502 -48.82 -0.22 -6.74
C ALA A 502 -47.40 0.33 -6.72
N GLY A 503 -46.44 -0.46 -7.22
CA GLY A 503 -45.07 0.00 -7.45
C GLY A 503 -45.00 1.06 -8.54
N PRO A 504 -43.85 1.76 -8.66
CA PRO A 504 -43.62 2.69 -9.76
C PRO A 504 -43.82 2.05 -11.14
N ALA A 505 -44.17 2.85 -12.14
CA ALA A 505 -44.31 2.38 -13.51
C ALA A 505 -43.03 1.64 -13.98
N ASP A 506 -43.22 0.58 -14.75
CA ASP A 506 -42.16 -0.26 -15.33
C ASP A 506 -41.22 -0.94 -14.32
N SER A 507 -41.62 -1.03 -13.04
CA SER A 507 -40.86 -1.76 -12.00
C SER A 507 -41.34 -3.19 -11.81
N TYR A 508 -40.40 -4.08 -11.44
CA TYR A 508 -40.69 -5.44 -10.97
C TYR A 508 -40.16 -5.60 -9.55
N LEU A 509 -41.02 -5.36 -8.57
CA LEU A 509 -40.65 -5.41 -7.15
C LEU A 509 -40.28 -6.84 -6.75
N SER A 510 -39.07 -7.03 -6.20
CA SER A 510 -38.50 -8.35 -5.86
C SER A 510 -37.97 -8.38 -4.42
N GLU A 511 -36.68 -8.67 -4.20
CA GLU A 511 -36.06 -8.73 -2.86
C GLU A 511 -36.37 -7.50 -2.02
N MET A 512 -36.43 -7.72 -0.71
CA MET A 512 -36.75 -6.69 0.24
C MET A 512 -35.88 -6.79 1.48
N THR A 513 -35.58 -5.64 2.09
CA THR A 513 -35.11 -5.57 3.47
C THR A 513 -35.78 -4.39 4.17
N VAL A 514 -36.04 -4.51 5.47
CA VAL A 514 -36.70 -3.47 6.28
C VAL A 514 -35.68 -2.83 7.21
N SER A 515 -35.73 -1.50 7.36
CA SER A 515 -34.97 -0.80 8.40
C SER A 515 -35.36 -1.35 9.77
N SER A 516 -34.40 -1.49 10.68
CA SER A 516 -34.64 -2.15 11.98
C SER A 516 -35.68 -1.45 12.87
N ASP A 517 -35.99 -0.17 12.61
CA ASP A 517 -37.08 0.61 13.25
C ASP A 517 -38.44 0.52 12.53
N GLY A 518 -38.54 -0.28 11.47
CA GLY A 518 -39.74 -0.44 10.66
C GLY A 518 -40.19 0.86 9.95
N GLN A 519 -39.32 1.83 9.73
CA GLN A 519 -39.73 3.07 9.03
C GLN A 519 -39.67 2.93 7.51
N THR A 520 -38.73 2.16 6.97
CA THR A 520 -38.52 2.06 5.52
C THR A 520 -38.36 0.61 5.08
N LEU A 521 -39.05 0.26 3.99
CA LEU A 521 -38.83 -0.97 3.25
C LEU A 521 -37.98 -0.64 2.03
N TYR A 522 -36.83 -1.25 1.88
CA TYR A 522 -35.97 -1.12 0.70
C TYR A 522 -36.26 -2.29 -0.24
N VAL A 523 -36.75 -1.98 -1.44
CA VAL A 523 -37.20 -2.98 -2.41
C VAL A 523 -36.29 -2.98 -3.63
N LEU A 524 -35.82 -4.15 -4.06
CA LEU A 524 -35.10 -4.33 -5.30
C LEU A 524 -36.08 -4.33 -6.48
N ASP A 525 -35.84 -3.46 -7.45
CA ASP A 525 -36.48 -3.53 -8.76
C ASP A 525 -35.68 -4.47 -9.67
N SER A 526 -36.21 -5.66 -9.94
CA SER A 526 -35.52 -6.65 -10.77
C SER A 526 -35.57 -6.33 -12.27
N SER A 527 -36.31 -5.28 -12.70
CA SER A 527 -36.29 -4.80 -14.09
C SER A 527 -34.92 -4.25 -14.47
N ASP A 528 -34.27 -3.54 -13.54
CA ASP A 528 -33.08 -2.73 -13.80
C ASP A 528 -32.01 -2.85 -12.72
N GLY A 529 -32.28 -3.59 -11.64
CA GLY A 529 -31.33 -3.89 -10.56
C GLY A 529 -31.10 -2.75 -9.57
N ASN A 530 -32.03 -1.80 -9.50
CA ASN A 530 -31.96 -0.63 -8.63
C ASN A 530 -32.80 -0.82 -7.36
N ILE A 531 -32.57 0.03 -6.34
CA ILE A 531 -33.33 0.01 -5.09
C ILE A 531 -34.38 1.11 -5.11
N ILE A 532 -35.57 0.81 -4.61
CA ILE A 532 -36.65 1.78 -4.39
C ILE A 532 -37.07 1.71 -2.92
N PRO A 533 -36.85 2.77 -2.13
CA PRO A 533 -37.35 2.82 -0.76
C PRO A 533 -38.87 3.06 -0.75
N LEU A 534 -39.57 2.44 0.18
CA LEU A 534 -40.97 2.67 0.51
C LEU A 534 -41.06 3.13 1.95
N ASP A 535 -41.64 4.30 2.16
CA ASP A 535 -41.96 4.79 3.50
C ASP A 535 -43.16 4.00 4.05
N LEU A 536 -42.94 3.26 5.14
CA LEU A 536 -43.94 2.40 5.78
C LEU A 536 -44.89 3.16 6.72
N THR A 537 -44.72 4.48 6.86
CA THR A 537 -45.64 5.36 7.59
C THR A 537 -46.65 6.00 6.64
N THR A 538 -46.21 6.39 5.44
CA THR A 538 -47.05 7.04 4.43
C THR A 538 -47.51 6.09 3.32
N TRP A 539 -46.93 4.89 3.24
CA TRP A 539 -47.14 3.91 2.17
C TRP A 539 -46.82 4.45 0.77
N GLN A 540 -45.82 5.34 0.68
CA GLN A 540 -45.40 5.97 -0.57
C GLN A 540 -43.98 5.55 -0.98
N PHE A 541 -43.84 5.12 -2.24
CA PHE A 541 -42.52 4.86 -2.82
C PHE A 541 -41.76 6.19 -2.99
N GLY A 542 -40.50 6.17 -2.57
CA GLY A 542 -39.55 7.25 -2.79
C GLY A 542 -38.88 7.19 -4.17
N SER A 543 -37.84 8.00 -4.33
CA SER A 543 -37.05 8.02 -5.57
C SER A 543 -36.21 6.76 -5.71
N LYS A 544 -36.23 6.15 -6.90
CA LYS A 544 -35.35 5.03 -7.26
C LYS A 544 -33.87 5.45 -7.19
N TRP A 545 -33.04 4.60 -6.58
CA TRP A 545 -31.60 4.78 -6.49
C TRP A 545 -30.92 4.19 -7.72
N TYR A 546 -30.42 5.03 -8.61
CA TYR A 546 -29.67 4.58 -9.78
C TYR A 546 -28.25 4.17 -9.37
N LEU A 547 -28.02 2.86 -9.26
CA LEU A 547 -26.78 2.29 -8.77
C LEU A 547 -25.73 2.28 -9.89
N LEU A 548 -24.49 2.68 -9.56
CA LEU A 548 -23.36 2.59 -10.51
C LEU A 548 -23.11 1.15 -10.95
N ASN A 549 -23.25 0.22 -10.01
CA ASN A 549 -23.21 -1.21 -10.25
C ASN A 549 -24.57 -1.80 -9.91
N THR A 550 -25.45 -1.95 -10.88
CA THR A 550 -26.79 -2.51 -10.67
C THR A 550 -26.72 -3.95 -10.16
N MET A 551 -27.64 -4.34 -9.29
CA MET A 551 -27.78 -5.72 -8.85
C MET A 551 -28.33 -6.59 -10.01
N ARG A 552 -27.67 -7.71 -10.28
CA ARG A 552 -28.04 -8.68 -11.32
C ARG A 552 -28.01 -10.09 -10.72
N GLY A 553 -28.73 -11.02 -11.33
CA GLY A 553 -28.88 -12.39 -10.80
C GLY A 553 -29.60 -12.42 -9.44
N CYS A 554 -29.44 -13.51 -8.69
CA CYS A 554 -29.98 -13.71 -7.33
C CYS A 554 -29.35 -12.77 -6.27
N ALA A 555 -29.16 -11.49 -6.54
CA ALA A 555 -28.52 -10.56 -5.60
C ALA A 555 -29.45 -10.23 -4.42
N HIS A 556 -28.89 -10.19 -3.20
CA HIS A 556 -29.62 -9.97 -1.95
C HIS A 556 -29.53 -8.54 -1.44
N LEU A 557 -30.46 -8.19 -0.56
CA LEU A 557 -30.41 -6.98 0.26
C LEU A 557 -30.40 -7.36 1.74
N ALA A 558 -29.54 -6.72 2.50
CA ALA A 558 -29.58 -6.75 3.96
C ALA A 558 -29.54 -5.33 4.52
N TYR A 559 -30.19 -5.11 5.65
CA TYR A 559 -30.06 -3.90 6.44
C TYR A 559 -29.11 -4.16 7.61
N ALA A 560 -28.24 -3.20 7.91
CA ALA A 560 -27.35 -3.25 9.06
C ALA A 560 -27.29 -1.89 9.75
N ARG A 561 -26.91 -1.88 11.03
CA ARG A 561 -26.79 -0.64 11.82
C ARG A 561 -25.40 -0.47 12.46
N PRO A 562 -24.29 -0.50 11.69
CA PRO A 562 -22.94 -0.32 12.23
C PRO A 562 -22.83 0.99 13.00
N ASN A 563 -22.39 0.89 14.26
CA ASN A 563 -22.21 2.05 15.13
C ASN A 563 -23.48 2.92 15.27
N GLY A 564 -24.67 2.29 15.24
CA GLY A 564 -25.96 2.99 15.35
C GLY A 564 -26.44 3.69 14.07
N ARG A 565 -25.74 3.54 12.93
CA ARG A 565 -26.08 4.19 11.65
C ARG A 565 -26.63 3.18 10.66
N GLY A 566 -27.84 3.42 10.14
CA GLY A 566 -28.47 2.55 9.15
C GLY A 566 -27.71 2.51 7.82
N VAL A 567 -27.51 1.31 7.28
CA VAL A 567 -26.94 1.09 5.95
C VAL A 567 -27.62 -0.08 5.25
N ILE A 568 -27.65 -0.02 3.92
CA ILE A 568 -28.17 -1.07 3.06
C ILE A 568 -26.99 -1.76 2.41
N VAL A 569 -26.90 -3.07 2.57
CA VAL A 569 -25.85 -3.92 2.01
C VAL A 569 -26.43 -4.68 0.83
N GLY A 570 -25.84 -4.46 -0.35
CA GLY A 570 -26.24 -5.13 -1.58
C GLY A 570 -25.34 -6.30 -1.95
N GLY A 571 -25.93 -7.33 -2.54
CA GLY A 571 -25.22 -8.47 -3.13
C GLY A 571 -24.26 -8.07 -4.26
N ASN A 572 -24.40 -6.87 -4.82
CA ASN A 572 -23.41 -6.27 -5.74
C ASN A 572 -22.12 -5.78 -5.03
N ARG A 573 -21.90 -6.18 -3.76
CA ARG A 573 -20.75 -5.80 -2.92
C ARG A 573 -20.61 -4.29 -2.74
N ARG A 574 -21.73 -3.60 -2.60
CA ARG A 574 -21.81 -2.18 -2.27
C ARG A 574 -22.63 -1.96 -1.01
N ILE A 575 -22.27 -0.91 -0.27
CA ILE A 575 -22.97 -0.48 0.92
C ILE A 575 -23.46 0.95 0.70
N TYR A 576 -24.73 1.19 0.97
CA TYR A 576 -25.43 2.45 0.72
C TYR A 576 -25.93 3.06 2.02
N SER A 577 -26.01 4.39 2.08
CA SER A 577 -26.79 5.08 3.09
C SER A 577 -28.29 4.83 2.88
N GLU A 578 -29.09 5.15 3.90
CA GLU A 578 -30.56 5.15 3.83
C GLU A 578 -31.14 6.16 2.82
N THR A 579 -30.30 7.04 2.30
CA THR A 579 -30.63 8.01 1.25
C THR A 579 -30.15 7.58 -0.15
N GLY A 580 -29.52 6.41 -0.27
CA GLY A 580 -29.05 5.85 -1.54
C GLY A 580 -27.65 6.27 -1.98
N GLN A 581 -26.90 6.99 -1.15
CA GLN A 581 -25.49 7.30 -1.44
C GLN A 581 -24.64 6.05 -1.24
N GLN A 582 -23.82 5.68 -2.23
CA GLN A 582 -22.82 4.63 -2.05
C GLN A 582 -21.74 5.08 -1.06
N LEU A 583 -21.57 4.33 0.04
CA LEU A 583 -20.62 4.62 1.12
C LEU A 583 -19.32 3.83 0.99
N ALA A 584 -19.39 2.56 0.59
CA ALA A 584 -18.22 1.69 0.47
C ALA A 584 -18.43 0.53 -0.51
N GLY A 585 -17.32 -0.11 -0.87
CA GLY A 585 -17.28 -1.46 -1.43
C GLY A 585 -16.60 -2.43 -0.48
N PHE A 586 -16.61 -3.71 -0.82
CA PHE A 586 -16.00 -4.76 -0.02
C PHE A 586 -14.51 -4.88 -0.38
N THR A 587 -13.67 -5.18 0.62
CA THR A 587 -12.24 -5.47 0.44
C THR A 587 -11.99 -6.94 0.74
N ASP A 588 -11.47 -7.68 -0.24
CA ASP A 588 -11.21 -9.12 -0.14
C ASP A 588 -9.71 -9.39 -0.25
N ASP A 589 -9.13 -10.12 0.70
CA ASP A 589 -7.68 -10.38 0.80
C ASP A 589 -6.81 -9.12 0.60
N GLY A 590 -7.23 -7.99 1.17
CA GLY A 590 -6.56 -6.70 1.04
C GLY A 590 -6.75 -5.99 -0.30
N VAL A 591 -7.52 -6.54 -1.24
CA VAL A 591 -7.81 -5.96 -2.55
C VAL A 591 -9.23 -5.38 -2.57
N PRO A 592 -9.39 -4.04 -2.68
CA PRO A 592 -10.70 -3.41 -2.79
C PRO A 592 -11.45 -3.83 -4.05
N ASN A 593 -12.76 -4.11 -3.92
CA ASN A 593 -13.66 -4.44 -5.03
C ASN A 593 -13.17 -5.59 -5.92
N ARG A 594 -12.49 -6.58 -5.33
CA ARG A 594 -11.85 -7.69 -6.07
C ARG A 594 -12.83 -8.50 -6.90
N PHE A 595 -14.03 -8.75 -6.37
CA PHE A 595 -15.09 -9.47 -7.06
C PHE A 595 -16.35 -8.62 -7.15
N SER A 596 -17.24 -8.96 -8.09
CA SER A 596 -18.38 -8.13 -8.45
C SER A 596 -19.67 -8.46 -7.71
N GLU A 597 -19.86 -9.70 -7.25
CA GLU A 597 -21.15 -10.16 -6.71
C GLU A 597 -21.03 -11.15 -5.54
N LEU A 598 -22.09 -11.20 -4.74
CA LEU A 598 -22.39 -12.19 -3.70
C LEU A 598 -23.77 -12.75 -3.99
N MET A 599 -23.91 -14.06 -3.82
CA MET A 599 -25.18 -14.76 -3.99
C MET A 599 -26.11 -14.50 -2.81
N LEU A 600 -25.58 -14.55 -1.57
CA LEU A 600 -26.33 -14.22 -0.36
C LEU A 600 -25.56 -13.15 0.41
N VAL A 601 -26.28 -12.30 1.15
CA VAL A 601 -25.69 -11.38 2.14
C VAL A 601 -26.55 -11.32 3.39
N ALA A 602 -25.92 -11.31 4.55
CA ALA A 602 -26.59 -11.15 5.84
C ALA A 602 -25.69 -10.37 6.81
N ALA A 603 -26.30 -9.63 7.72
CA ALA A 603 -25.61 -8.83 8.71
C ALA A 603 -25.93 -9.34 10.12
N SER A 604 -24.97 -9.21 11.05
CA SER A 604 -25.25 -9.37 12.46
C SER A 604 -26.04 -8.17 12.99
N GLN A 605 -26.90 -8.42 13.97
CA GLN A 605 -27.74 -7.40 14.59
C GLN A 605 -26.93 -6.27 15.25
N ASP A 606 -25.77 -6.61 15.84
CA ASP A 606 -24.83 -5.63 16.40
C ASP A 606 -24.15 -4.74 15.33
N GLY A 607 -24.39 -5.01 14.05
CA GLY A 607 -23.86 -4.24 12.93
C GLY A 607 -22.35 -4.35 12.73
N LYS A 608 -21.67 -5.28 13.42
CA LYS A 608 -20.21 -5.42 13.36
C LYS A 608 -19.74 -6.39 12.29
N ASN A 609 -20.60 -7.30 11.82
CA ASN A 609 -20.22 -8.38 10.92
C ASN A 609 -21.18 -8.49 9.75
N LEU A 610 -20.61 -8.75 8.58
CA LEU A 610 -21.34 -9.16 7.38
C LEU A 610 -20.87 -10.55 6.97
N PHE A 611 -21.79 -11.32 6.43
CA PHE A 611 -21.52 -12.60 5.81
C PHE A 611 -22.01 -12.59 4.38
N GLY A 612 -21.27 -13.26 3.50
CA GLY A 612 -21.63 -13.39 2.10
C GLY A 612 -21.23 -14.74 1.52
N ILE A 613 -21.93 -15.19 0.48
CA ILE A 613 -21.50 -16.34 -0.33
C ILE A 613 -21.02 -15.85 -1.70
N SER A 614 -19.76 -16.11 -2.01
CA SER A 614 -19.13 -15.70 -3.28
C SER A 614 -19.64 -16.51 -4.46
N THR A 615 -20.11 -15.85 -5.51
CA THR A 615 -20.49 -16.48 -6.79
C THR A 615 -19.27 -16.99 -7.57
N SER A 616 -18.08 -16.43 -7.32
CA SER A 616 -16.88 -16.72 -8.12
C SER A 616 -16.19 -18.03 -7.77
N TRP A 617 -16.30 -18.48 -6.52
CA TRP A 617 -15.61 -19.68 -6.03
C TRP A 617 -16.39 -20.47 -4.98
N ASN A 618 -17.64 -20.08 -4.71
CA ASN A 618 -18.57 -20.77 -3.82
C ASN A 618 -18.06 -20.92 -2.38
N GLY A 619 -17.66 -19.78 -1.81
CA GLY A 619 -17.13 -19.66 -0.46
C GLY A 619 -17.98 -18.78 0.43
N LEU A 620 -18.11 -19.19 1.69
CA LEU A 620 -18.65 -18.35 2.76
C LEU A 620 -17.56 -17.38 3.22
N VAL A 621 -17.88 -16.09 3.25
CA VAL A 621 -16.93 -15.03 3.60
C VAL A 621 -17.50 -14.19 4.73
N ARG A 622 -16.66 -13.86 5.71
CA ARG A 622 -16.98 -13.00 6.84
C ARG A 622 -16.22 -11.68 6.73
N TYR A 623 -16.93 -10.57 6.80
CA TYR A 623 -16.39 -9.22 6.75
C TYR A 623 -16.59 -8.51 8.08
N ALA A 624 -15.58 -7.79 8.56
CA ALA A 624 -15.75 -6.80 9.60
C ALA A 624 -16.35 -5.54 8.99
N LEU A 625 -17.46 -5.06 9.56
CA LEU A 625 -18.14 -3.84 9.17
C LEU A 625 -17.81 -2.75 10.18
N ARG A 626 -17.18 -1.66 9.72
CA ARG A 626 -16.81 -0.52 10.56
C ARG A 626 -17.37 0.75 9.94
N TYR A 627 -18.08 1.55 10.73
CA TYR A 627 -18.53 2.88 10.31
C TYR A 627 -18.28 3.92 11.41
N PRO A 628 -17.02 4.34 11.59
CA PRO A 628 -16.68 5.45 12.48
C PRO A 628 -17.33 6.74 11.98
N PHE A 629 -17.45 7.75 12.84
CA PHE A 629 -17.98 9.06 12.47
C PHE A 629 -16.95 9.94 11.79
N LEU A 630 -15.67 9.76 12.09
CA LEU A 630 -14.58 10.56 11.52
C LEU A 630 -13.88 9.88 10.35
N GLN A 631 -14.28 8.65 10.02
CA GLN A 631 -13.68 7.88 8.93
C GLN A 631 -14.75 7.27 8.00
N PRO A 632 -14.38 6.96 6.74
CA PRO A 632 -15.27 6.26 5.82
C PRO A 632 -15.70 4.88 6.34
N LEU A 633 -16.88 4.44 5.91
CA LEU A 633 -17.32 3.06 6.14
C LEU A 633 -16.35 2.08 5.47
N SER A 634 -16.05 0.96 6.13
CA SER A 634 -15.29 -0.13 5.54
C SER A 634 -15.94 -1.49 5.82
N ALA A 635 -15.87 -2.38 4.83
CA ALA A 635 -16.24 -3.78 4.93
C ALA A 635 -15.05 -4.63 4.47
N VAL A 636 -14.30 -5.19 5.43
CA VAL A 636 -13.02 -5.86 5.16
C VAL A 636 -13.13 -7.33 5.49
N GLN A 637 -12.76 -8.19 4.53
CA GLN A 637 -12.73 -9.63 4.72
C GLN A 637 -11.81 -9.96 5.89
N THR A 638 -12.34 -10.72 6.84
CA THR A 638 -11.58 -11.25 7.96
C THR A 638 -11.28 -12.72 7.78
N HIS A 639 -12.27 -13.48 7.30
CA HIS A 639 -12.18 -14.93 7.20
C HIS A 639 -13.00 -15.43 6.01
N SER A 640 -12.65 -16.61 5.53
CA SER A 640 -13.41 -17.29 4.50
C SER A 640 -13.34 -18.81 4.69
N PHE A 641 -14.39 -19.51 4.27
CA PHE A 641 -14.52 -20.96 4.36
C PHE A 641 -15.02 -21.50 3.01
N SER A 642 -14.32 -22.51 2.46
CA SER A 642 -14.74 -23.16 1.22
C SER A 642 -15.88 -24.12 1.48
N LEU A 643 -17.01 -23.93 0.78
CA LEU A 643 -18.18 -24.80 0.90
C LEU A 643 -18.11 -26.03 -0.03
N GLY A 644 -17.13 -26.08 -0.93
CA GLY A 644 -16.98 -27.12 -1.94
C GLY A 644 -17.76 -26.86 -3.23
N SER A 645 -17.39 -27.52 -4.32
CA SER A 645 -17.90 -27.25 -5.67
C SER A 645 -19.35 -27.70 -5.93
N SER A 646 -19.91 -28.58 -5.09
CA SER A 646 -21.30 -29.06 -5.20
C SER A 646 -22.30 -28.30 -4.33
N TYR A 647 -21.84 -27.28 -3.59
CA TYR A 647 -22.68 -26.52 -2.68
C TYR A 647 -23.52 -25.48 -3.43
N ILE A 648 -24.80 -25.38 -3.12
CA ILE A 648 -25.66 -24.29 -3.59
C ILE A 648 -26.32 -23.72 -2.36
N GLY A 649 -25.78 -22.61 -1.87
CA GLY A 649 -26.35 -21.86 -0.77
C GLY A 649 -27.73 -21.35 -1.19
N LEU A 650 -28.75 -21.75 -0.45
CA LEU A 650 -30.10 -21.35 -0.73
C LEU A 650 -30.48 -20.16 0.13
N ASP A 651 -30.14 -20.16 1.42
CA ASP A 651 -30.50 -19.08 2.34
C ASP A 651 -29.46 -18.92 3.44
N MET A 652 -29.42 -17.76 4.09
CA MET A 652 -28.45 -17.46 5.13
C MET A 652 -29.01 -16.53 6.20
N ALA A 653 -28.80 -16.90 7.46
CA ALA A 653 -29.08 -16.05 8.61
C ALA A 653 -27.87 -15.96 9.54
N VAL A 654 -27.80 -14.90 10.34
CA VAL A 654 -26.67 -14.61 11.22
C VAL A 654 -27.21 -14.31 12.61
N ASN A 655 -26.54 -14.79 13.66
CA ASN A 655 -26.95 -14.47 15.02
C ASN A 655 -26.62 -13.02 15.40
N ALA A 656 -27.15 -12.56 16.54
CA ALA A 656 -27.06 -11.17 16.96
C ALA A 656 -25.61 -10.62 16.98
N THR A 657 -24.65 -11.45 17.39
CA THR A 657 -23.22 -11.07 17.53
C THR A 657 -22.38 -11.35 16.29
N GLY A 658 -22.91 -12.06 15.29
CA GLY A 658 -22.14 -12.53 14.14
C GLY A 658 -21.04 -13.55 14.49
N SER A 659 -21.18 -14.23 15.63
CA SER A 659 -20.34 -15.39 16.00
C SER A 659 -20.77 -16.65 15.27
N ARG A 660 -22.01 -16.70 14.78
CA ARG A 660 -22.55 -17.82 13.99
C ARG A 660 -23.26 -17.35 12.75
N VAL A 661 -23.09 -18.12 11.69
CA VAL A 661 -23.83 -17.98 10.44
C VAL A 661 -24.42 -19.32 10.06
N PHE A 662 -25.70 -19.30 9.75
CA PHE A 662 -26.51 -20.45 9.41
C PHE A 662 -26.72 -20.42 7.91
N VAL A 663 -26.28 -21.45 7.21
CA VAL A 663 -26.40 -21.52 5.75
C VAL A 663 -27.22 -22.74 5.39
N SER A 664 -28.35 -22.51 4.74
CA SER A 664 -29.19 -23.58 4.22
C SER A 664 -28.76 -23.96 2.80
N ALA A 665 -28.77 -25.26 2.54
CA ALA A 665 -28.47 -25.86 1.24
C ALA A 665 -29.15 -27.22 1.14
N ASN A 666 -29.46 -27.65 -0.09
CA ASN A 666 -30.22 -28.87 -0.37
C ASN A 666 -29.76 -30.09 0.45
N LEU A 667 -28.48 -30.44 0.40
CA LEU A 667 -27.93 -31.63 1.07
C LEU A 667 -26.91 -31.34 2.17
N ASN A 668 -26.39 -30.10 2.24
CA ASN A 668 -25.23 -29.75 3.06
C ASN A 668 -25.50 -28.52 3.94
N SER A 669 -26.72 -28.37 4.47
CA SER A 669 -27.02 -27.27 5.40
C SER A 669 -26.07 -27.31 6.61
N GLY A 670 -25.64 -26.14 7.08
CA GLY A 670 -24.60 -26.03 8.10
C GLY A 670 -24.74 -24.80 8.98
N ILE A 671 -24.42 -24.98 10.26
CA ILE A 671 -24.21 -23.92 11.24
C ILE A 671 -22.70 -23.73 11.35
N TYR A 672 -22.20 -22.58 10.93
CA TYR A 672 -20.79 -22.24 10.98
C TYR A 672 -20.53 -21.31 12.16
N HIS A 673 -19.44 -21.57 12.88
CA HIS A 673 -19.03 -20.83 14.06
C HIS A 673 -17.68 -20.14 13.81
N PHE A 674 -17.58 -18.90 14.27
CA PHE A 674 -16.33 -18.15 14.33
C PHE A 674 -15.81 -18.13 15.77
N ASP A 675 -14.67 -18.78 16.01
CA ASP A 675 -14.06 -18.87 17.35
C ASP A 675 -13.08 -17.73 17.69
N GLY A 676 -12.95 -16.74 16.81
CA GLY A 676 -11.97 -15.67 16.91
C GLY A 676 -10.77 -15.83 15.97
N ASN A 677 -10.47 -17.07 15.52
CA ASN A 677 -9.34 -17.38 14.65
C ASN A 677 -9.77 -18.00 13.32
N MET A 678 -10.81 -18.84 13.33
CA MET A 678 -11.27 -19.58 12.16
C MET A 678 -12.80 -19.62 12.10
N LEU A 679 -13.29 -19.72 10.87
CA LEU A 679 -14.68 -20.06 10.58
C LEU A 679 -14.75 -21.54 10.23
N PHE A 680 -15.57 -22.32 10.94
CA PHE A 680 -15.68 -23.76 10.72
C PHE A 680 -17.12 -24.25 10.87
N LEU A 681 -17.42 -25.42 10.28
CA LEU A 681 -18.71 -26.08 10.43
C LEU A 681 -18.84 -26.65 11.85
N ALA A 682 -19.77 -26.10 12.64
CA ALA A 682 -20.01 -26.51 14.02
C ALA A 682 -21.09 -27.60 14.14
N LEU A 683 -22.15 -27.50 13.33
CA LEU A 683 -23.27 -28.45 13.35
C LEU A 683 -23.90 -28.55 11.96
N SER A 684 -24.34 -29.76 11.59
CA SER A 684 -25.27 -29.96 10.48
C SER A 684 -26.70 -30.11 11.05
N PRO A 685 -27.61 -29.17 10.76
CA PRO A 685 -29.02 -29.29 11.14
C PRO A 685 -29.64 -30.57 10.59
N ALA A 686 -30.69 -31.06 11.26
CA ALA A 686 -31.39 -32.27 10.83
C ALA A 686 -32.32 -31.95 9.64
N GLY A 687 -32.38 -32.86 8.67
CA GLY A 687 -33.33 -32.80 7.55
C GLY A 687 -32.89 -31.90 6.39
N PHE A 688 -33.71 -31.90 5.33
CA PHE A 688 -33.54 -31.02 4.17
C PHE A 688 -33.95 -29.59 4.54
N SER A 689 -33.08 -28.62 4.29
CA SER A 689 -33.39 -27.21 4.53
C SER A 689 -33.07 -26.33 3.31
N THR A 690 -34.00 -25.43 3.03
CA THR A 690 -33.90 -24.42 1.98
C THR A 690 -34.14 -23.00 2.50
N ASN A 691 -34.34 -22.86 3.82
CA ASN A 691 -34.60 -21.60 4.51
C ASN A 691 -33.89 -21.59 5.86
N ALA A 692 -33.38 -20.42 6.26
CA ALA A 692 -32.82 -20.19 7.58
C ALA A 692 -33.14 -18.76 8.01
N GLU A 693 -33.76 -18.59 9.18
CA GLU A 693 -34.11 -17.27 9.72
C GLU A 693 -33.83 -17.20 11.23
N VAL A 694 -33.33 -16.06 11.71
CA VAL A 694 -33.14 -15.82 13.14
C VAL A 694 -34.24 -14.90 13.62
N GLY A 695 -35.10 -15.39 14.50
CA GLY A 695 -36.16 -14.59 15.09
C GLY A 695 -35.63 -13.56 16.10
N PRO A 696 -36.49 -12.61 16.54
CA PRO A 696 -36.18 -11.61 17.58
C PRO A 696 -35.81 -12.24 18.93
N THR A 697 -36.08 -13.54 19.06
CA THR A 697 -35.63 -14.54 20.03
C THR A 697 -34.13 -14.74 20.25
N GLY A 698 -33.36 -14.53 19.18
CA GLY A 698 -32.12 -15.27 18.94
C GLY A 698 -32.34 -16.76 18.57
N LYS A 699 -33.60 -17.23 18.49
CA LYS A 699 -33.93 -18.58 18.02
C LYS A 699 -33.74 -18.66 16.50
N LEU A 700 -33.09 -19.73 16.06
CA LEU A 700 -32.93 -20.06 14.65
C LEU A 700 -34.07 -20.99 14.20
N TYR A 701 -34.65 -20.68 13.04
CA TYR A 701 -35.67 -21.46 12.37
C TYR A 701 -35.10 -21.98 11.03
N VAL A 702 -35.04 -23.29 10.86
CA VAL A 702 -34.43 -23.95 9.69
C VAL A 702 -35.39 -24.97 9.12
N GLY A 703 -35.66 -24.95 7.82
CA GLY A 703 -36.50 -25.98 7.18
C GLY A 703 -37.22 -25.50 5.93
N GLY A 704 -38.41 -26.05 5.68
CA GLY A 704 -39.27 -25.60 4.59
C GLY A 704 -39.03 -26.25 3.22
N GLY A 705 -38.23 -27.31 3.10
CA GLY A 705 -37.88 -27.97 1.83
C GLY A 705 -39.01 -28.73 1.11
N SER A 706 -38.63 -29.63 0.19
CA SER A 706 -39.41 -30.26 -0.92
C SER A 706 -40.66 -31.09 -0.60
N PHE A 707 -41.11 -31.17 0.65
CA PHE A 707 -42.24 -32.01 1.07
C PHE A 707 -43.37 -31.17 1.66
N SER A 708 -44.61 -31.67 1.57
CA SER A 708 -45.81 -31.01 2.08
C SER A 708 -46.63 -32.00 2.94
N PRO A 709 -46.93 -31.70 4.22
CA PRO A 709 -46.48 -30.53 4.98
C PRO A 709 -44.96 -30.51 5.14
N SER A 710 -44.38 -29.33 5.32
CA SER A 710 -42.94 -29.17 5.54
C SER A 710 -42.64 -29.01 7.02
N THR A 711 -41.47 -29.45 7.46
CA THR A 711 -41.04 -29.32 8.87
C THR A 711 -40.11 -28.11 9.00
N VAL A 712 -40.32 -27.32 10.05
CA VAL A 712 -39.38 -26.29 10.51
C VAL A 712 -38.80 -26.73 11.85
N TYR A 713 -37.48 -26.81 11.90
CA TYR A 713 -36.70 -27.11 13.08
C TYR A 713 -36.28 -25.82 13.76
N THR A 714 -36.24 -25.84 15.08
CA THR A 714 -35.86 -24.69 15.90
C THR A 714 -34.61 -25.00 16.69
N TYR A 715 -33.70 -24.04 16.76
CA TYR A 715 -32.45 -24.13 17.51
C TYR A 715 -32.26 -22.86 18.35
N ASN A 716 -31.58 -22.98 19.47
CA ASN A 716 -31.07 -21.80 20.18
C ASN A 716 -29.78 -21.29 19.53
N ASP A 717 -29.25 -20.18 20.04
CA ASP A 717 -28.02 -19.57 19.54
C ASP A 717 -26.80 -20.51 19.60
N SER A 718 -26.74 -21.42 20.58
CA SER A 718 -25.65 -22.41 20.66
C SER A 718 -25.76 -23.56 19.63
N GLY A 719 -26.85 -23.61 18.85
CA GLY A 719 -27.14 -24.70 17.91
C GLY A 719 -27.80 -25.92 18.55
N THR A 720 -28.27 -25.81 19.78
CA THR A 720 -29.04 -26.86 20.46
C THR A 720 -30.46 -26.89 19.93
N GLY A 721 -30.95 -28.07 19.52
CA GLY A 721 -32.32 -28.23 19.05
C GLY A 721 -33.35 -27.96 20.15
N LEU A 722 -34.32 -27.10 19.84
CA LEU A 722 -35.43 -26.73 20.73
C LEU A 722 -36.74 -27.47 20.40
N GLY A 723 -36.81 -28.07 19.21
CA GLY A 723 -37.98 -28.81 18.73
C GLY A 723 -38.26 -28.55 17.25
N SER A 724 -39.42 -28.98 16.80
CA SER A 724 -39.91 -28.73 15.43
C SER A 724 -41.42 -28.61 15.39
N PHE A 725 -41.92 -28.01 14.32
CA PHE A 725 -43.34 -27.91 14.02
C PHE A 725 -43.57 -28.02 12.50
N ASN A 726 -44.79 -28.38 12.12
CA ASN A 726 -45.17 -28.50 10.71
C ASN A 726 -45.77 -27.20 10.20
N VAL A 727 -45.40 -26.82 8.98
CA VAL A 727 -46.07 -25.79 8.20
C VAL A 727 -46.93 -26.45 7.10
N PRO A 728 -48.09 -25.86 6.75
CA PRO A 728 -49.12 -26.56 5.97
C PRO A 728 -48.68 -26.91 4.53
N TYR A 729 -47.71 -26.20 3.97
CA TYR A 729 -47.24 -26.36 2.60
C TYR A 729 -45.73 -26.42 2.50
N GLN A 730 -45.23 -26.95 1.37
CA GLN A 730 -43.84 -26.82 0.97
C GLN A 730 -43.45 -25.33 0.90
N THR A 731 -42.34 -24.96 1.53
CA THR A 731 -41.87 -23.56 1.51
C THR A 731 -40.91 -23.36 0.33
N SER A 732 -41.08 -22.28 -0.41
CA SER A 732 -40.12 -21.91 -1.45
C SER A 732 -38.80 -21.53 -0.79
N SER A 733 -37.66 -21.82 -1.43
CA SER A 733 -36.35 -21.44 -0.87
C SER A 733 -36.30 -19.94 -0.57
N ARG A 734 -35.74 -19.58 0.59
CA ARG A 734 -35.64 -18.21 1.12
C ARG A 734 -36.95 -17.51 1.45
N GLN A 735 -38.05 -18.24 1.54
CA GLN A 735 -39.38 -17.67 1.76
C GLN A 735 -39.97 -18.08 3.11
N LEU A 736 -39.14 -17.99 4.14
CA LEU A 736 -39.50 -18.10 5.54
C LEU A 736 -39.17 -16.78 6.23
N ALA A 737 -40.09 -16.25 7.03
CA ALA A 737 -39.85 -15.09 7.88
C ALA A 737 -40.42 -15.34 9.28
N VAL A 738 -39.93 -14.62 10.28
CA VAL A 738 -40.45 -14.65 11.66
C VAL A 738 -41.02 -13.28 11.98
N SER A 739 -42.18 -13.21 12.64
CA SER A 739 -42.73 -11.95 13.11
C SER A 739 -41.74 -11.19 14.01
N GLY A 740 -41.82 -9.86 14.03
CA GLY A 740 -41.00 -9.04 14.93
C GLY A 740 -41.27 -9.33 16.42
N ASP A 741 -42.48 -9.80 16.73
CA ASP A 741 -42.73 -10.52 17.98
C ASP A 741 -42.40 -12.00 17.77
N GLY A 742 -41.83 -12.80 18.64
CA GLY A 742 -41.37 -14.15 18.24
C GLY A 742 -42.48 -15.19 18.02
N LEU A 743 -43.74 -14.79 17.81
CA LEU A 743 -44.93 -15.64 17.97
C LEU A 743 -45.43 -16.32 16.69
N ARG A 744 -45.02 -15.83 15.51
CA ARG A 744 -45.49 -16.33 14.21
C ARG A 744 -44.32 -16.62 13.27
N VAL A 745 -44.41 -17.76 12.60
CA VAL A 745 -43.58 -18.07 11.43
C VAL A 745 -44.43 -17.95 10.18
N VAL A 746 -43.91 -17.18 9.22
CA VAL A 746 -44.49 -16.99 7.92
C VAL A 746 -43.76 -17.86 6.92
N THR A 747 -44.51 -18.64 6.12
CA THR A 747 -43.93 -19.40 5.01
C THR A 747 -44.70 -19.14 3.74
N ARG A 748 -43.98 -19.03 2.62
CA ARG A 748 -44.59 -18.89 1.30
C ARG A 748 -44.37 -20.14 0.47
N SER A 749 -45.47 -20.69 -0.02
CA SER A 749 -45.53 -21.74 -1.03
C SER A 749 -46.02 -21.18 -2.36
N ILE A 750 -46.04 -21.98 -3.43
CA ILE A 750 -46.61 -21.54 -4.71
C ILE A 750 -48.08 -21.16 -4.50
N GLY A 751 -48.41 -19.89 -4.79
CA GLY A 751 -49.77 -19.34 -4.73
C GLY A 751 -50.34 -19.10 -3.33
N LYS A 752 -49.58 -19.33 -2.25
CA LYS A 752 -50.07 -19.19 -0.87
C LYS A 752 -49.00 -18.68 0.08
N ILE A 753 -49.45 -17.92 1.06
CA ILE A 753 -48.69 -17.54 2.25
C ILE A 753 -49.40 -18.12 3.48
N SER A 754 -48.62 -18.61 4.44
CA SER A 754 -49.12 -19.25 5.65
C SER A 754 -48.52 -18.63 6.89
N PHE A 755 -49.33 -18.54 7.93
CA PHE A 755 -49.00 -17.96 9.23
C PHE A 755 -49.19 -19.04 10.29
N THR A 756 -48.10 -19.52 10.88
CA THR A 756 -48.13 -20.61 11.87
C THR A 756 -47.67 -20.08 13.23
N THR A 757 -48.47 -20.33 14.27
CA THR A 757 -48.09 -20.02 15.65
C THR A 757 -46.88 -20.85 16.06
N VAL A 758 -45.91 -20.21 16.70
CA VAL A 758 -44.78 -20.88 17.33
C VAL A 758 -44.73 -20.58 18.81
N THR A 759 -44.19 -21.51 19.60
CA THR A 759 -44.05 -21.30 21.05
C THR A 759 -43.02 -20.20 21.35
N PRO A 760 -43.36 -19.22 22.22
CA PRO A 760 -42.48 -18.12 22.62
C PRO A 760 -41.07 -18.56 23.02
#